data_AF-A0A7S4QSY2-F1
#
_entry.id   AF-A0A7S4QSY2-F1
#
_cell.length_a   1.000
_cell.length_b   1.000
_cell.length_c   1.000
_cell.angle_alpha   90.00
_cell.angle_beta   90.00
_cell.angle_gamma   90.00
#
_symmetry.space_group_name_H-M   'P 1'
#
loop_
_entity.id
_entity.type
_entity.pdbx_description
1 polymer ?
#
loop_
_entity_poly.entity_id
_entity_poly.type
_entity_poly.pdbx_seq_one_letter_code
_entity_poly.pdbx_strand_id
1 'polypeptide(L)'
;MTKSKDQTVKANATNSDSGTTTILPEGTVESRGIGTLSHDEVSQEIQTFLNGEGKLSLDAEMRGFFTVWMFITRLPVPTWVDLHPGYLMRGMTYFPISGALIGIFVSAFYDICSLTLSLPCIISSIVSEVASFWITGCFHEDGLADSADGIGGGWTTEQILRIMTDTRLGTFGCAYLALYIIAKLELIAILGNSVWCMGSCEGGGPAIIVSHSLARLVAPILIKTKDYVDEGGPKYQFYNFFLQAKYLVTWSRVFFAILTSFAVAYMTYGLQRGMLLVVAVIIMAYVSGRYADYLLGGVMGDYIGGTICVTEVYLLSIIALMSLCQEHILLVSSQFLDICNTFIEATNDTATTTAQAVTMASKLLIENESIFAVVKFLTVITFTAVYRTNVGYPPLPLRKTVTSKGEMDQKQTSLNESTAATSKSKNENNKEEKDNEEQPSNELEAALIDPQQNFTQRYDAVRLYLDSLAKPVGSLGSMEDWASRITALQRTTKPKADNAVCLIFAADHGVAKDESDGGANCSAYPQAVSRKVLEGLDHGIAGASVLSKCNDVSLRVIDVGLADGACHYEWSGNVVHSSRYKIRGGTKNFCKGSAMTEEQVGNCLLAGREETRGFIDEVGASVVIFGEVGIGNTTTSSALIAALTGMDAESLCGSGASTTRDGVNRDIVSKKISIIKNAMQHHDPSSIKGKPLQALGAVGGAEIAAIVGGILEASERDIPVLVDGFIVTTAVMIACQIDPSVCRVLLFATQSTEKGQIVALQTIGEIATSNNIPAPSKPALSMNLRMGEATGALAAISLVRSACAVMSDLAALTDVLGLEMKSC
;
A
#
# COMPACT_ATOMS: atom_id res chain seq x y z
N MET A 1 -28.88 -11.89 -50.76
CA MET A 1 -28.83 -13.34 -51.02
C MET A 1 -27.37 -13.77 -50.85
N THR A 2 -27.00 -14.27 -49.65
CA THR A 2 -26.71 -15.70 -49.36
C THR A 2 -25.53 -16.24 -50.16
N LYS A 3 -24.50 -16.91 -49.63
CA LYS A 3 -24.26 -17.62 -48.34
C LYS A 3 -22.78 -18.10 -48.36
N SER A 4 -22.15 -18.20 -47.18
CA SER A 4 -21.24 -19.25 -46.65
C SER A 4 -20.25 -19.98 -47.58
N LYS A 5 -19.03 -20.40 -47.21
CA LYS A 5 -18.43 -20.87 -45.94
C LYS A 5 -16.98 -21.28 -46.31
N ASP A 6 -15.99 -21.06 -45.46
CA ASP A 6 -15.27 -22.19 -44.86
C ASP A 6 -14.34 -21.76 -43.72
N GLN A 7 -14.56 -22.43 -42.59
CA GLN A 7 -13.74 -22.47 -41.40
C GLN A 7 -12.67 -23.55 -41.57
N THR A 8 -11.47 -23.33 -41.05
CA THR A 8 -10.81 -24.29 -40.14
C THR A 8 -9.50 -23.73 -39.62
N VAL A 9 -9.46 -23.33 -38.34
CA VAL A 9 -8.26 -23.48 -37.52
C VAL A 9 -8.71 -24.01 -36.16
N LYS A 10 -8.17 -25.18 -35.82
CA LYS A 10 -8.45 -25.96 -34.62
C LYS A 10 -7.95 -25.25 -33.37
N ALA A 11 -8.77 -25.30 -32.34
CA ALA A 11 -8.41 -25.09 -30.96
C ALA A 11 -7.37 -26.12 -30.49
N ASN A 12 -6.44 -25.67 -29.66
CA ASN A 12 -5.94 -26.44 -28.52
C ASN A 12 -5.83 -25.48 -27.34
N ALA A 13 -6.82 -25.56 -26.47
CA ALA A 13 -6.79 -24.98 -25.14
C ALA A 13 -5.85 -25.82 -24.26
N THR A 14 -4.96 -25.14 -23.53
CA THR A 14 -4.51 -25.64 -22.23
C THR A 14 -4.94 -24.60 -21.21
N ASN A 15 -5.88 -25.02 -20.34
CA ASN A 15 -6.42 -24.24 -19.25
C ASN A 15 -5.32 -23.93 -18.23
N SER A 16 -5.17 -22.66 -17.88
CA SER A 16 -5.03 -22.26 -16.49
C SER A 16 -6.13 -21.23 -16.22
N ASP A 17 -7.24 -21.69 -15.65
CA ASP A 17 -8.29 -20.84 -15.11
C ASP A 17 -7.69 -19.98 -13.99
N SER A 18 -7.20 -18.80 -14.32
CA SER A 18 -7.05 -17.71 -13.36
C SER A 18 -8.46 -17.19 -13.06
N GLY A 19 -8.89 -17.29 -11.81
CA GLY A 19 -10.24 -17.05 -11.36
C GLY A 19 -10.92 -15.83 -12.01
N THR A 20 -12.17 -16.04 -12.43
CA THR A 20 -13.09 -15.03 -12.94
C THR A 20 -13.30 -13.89 -11.94
N THR A 21 -12.43 -12.88 -11.99
CA THR A 21 -12.72 -11.55 -11.44
C THR A 21 -13.36 -10.69 -12.54
N THR A 22 -14.41 -9.93 -12.20
CA THR A 22 -15.10 -9.00 -13.11
C THR A 22 -14.24 -7.83 -13.58
N ILE A 23 -13.07 -7.63 -12.95
CA ILE A 23 -12.12 -6.58 -13.30
C ILE A 23 -11.19 -7.10 -14.39
N LEU A 24 -11.35 -6.57 -15.61
CA LEU A 24 -10.47 -6.86 -16.73
C LEU A 24 -9.20 -5.99 -16.63
N PRO A 25 -7.99 -6.57 -16.70
CA PRO A 25 -6.74 -5.82 -16.74
C PRO A 25 -6.64 -4.85 -17.93
N GLU A 26 -5.75 -3.86 -17.83
CA GLU A 26 -5.44 -2.90 -18.90
C GLU A 26 -5.10 -3.62 -20.22
N GLY A 27 -5.62 -3.13 -21.35
CA GLY A 27 -5.43 -3.73 -22.68
C GLY A 27 -6.29 -4.97 -23.00
N THR A 28 -7.08 -5.49 -22.05
CA THR A 28 -7.93 -6.68 -22.28
C THR A 28 -9.06 -6.42 -23.29
N VAL A 29 -9.47 -5.16 -23.48
CA VAL A 29 -10.47 -4.78 -24.50
C VAL A 29 -9.82 -4.71 -25.89
N GLU A 30 -8.59 -4.21 -26.00
CA GLU A 30 -7.79 -4.28 -27.25
C GLU A 30 -7.48 -5.70 -27.66
N SER A 31 -7.11 -6.57 -26.70
CA SER A 31 -6.83 -7.98 -26.96
C SER A 31 -8.06 -8.77 -27.42
N ARG A 32 -9.27 -8.23 -27.20
CA ARG A 32 -10.54 -8.81 -27.65
C ARG A 32 -10.96 -8.33 -29.04
N GLY A 33 -10.37 -7.24 -29.54
CA GLY A 33 -10.75 -6.64 -30.83
C GLY A 33 -12.17 -6.06 -30.86
N ILE A 34 -12.74 -5.76 -29.69
CA ILE A 34 -14.14 -5.30 -29.51
C ILE A 34 -14.10 -3.92 -28.85
N GLY A 35 -13.69 -2.89 -29.62
CA GLY A 35 -13.64 -1.50 -29.20
C GLY A 35 -13.43 -0.61 -30.41
N THR A 36 -14.07 0.57 -30.47
CA THR A 36 -13.95 1.50 -31.61
C THR A 36 -12.67 2.33 -31.57
N LEU A 37 -11.99 2.39 -30.41
CA LEU A 37 -10.76 3.16 -30.17
C LEU A 37 -9.79 2.33 -29.30
N SER A 38 -8.51 2.37 -29.66
CA SER A 38 -7.39 1.81 -28.89
C SER A 38 -7.07 2.63 -27.62
N HIS A 39 -6.36 2.06 -26.65
CA HIS A 39 -5.93 2.74 -25.41
C HIS A 39 -5.25 4.09 -25.67
N ASP A 40 -4.42 4.15 -26.71
CA ASP A 40 -3.66 5.34 -27.08
C ASP A 40 -4.59 6.45 -27.62
N GLU A 41 -5.60 6.06 -28.41
CA GLU A 41 -6.62 6.98 -28.90
C GLU A 41 -7.53 7.50 -27.78
N VAL A 42 -7.88 6.64 -26.81
CA VAL A 42 -8.62 7.01 -25.60
C VAL A 42 -7.83 7.99 -24.75
N SER A 43 -6.53 7.72 -24.56
CA SER A 43 -5.64 8.60 -23.82
C SER A 43 -5.52 9.97 -24.51
N GLN A 44 -5.42 10.00 -25.85
CA GLN A 44 -5.46 11.24 -26.63
C GLN A 44 -6.80 11.97 -26.52
N GLU A 45 -7.92 11.26 -26.56
CA GLU A 45 -9.27 11.84 -26.42
C GLU A 45 -9.40 12.57 -25.07
N ILE A 46 -8.92 11.93 -23.99
CA ILE A 46 -8.93 12.52 -22.64
C ILE A 46 -7.99 13.72 -22.54
N GLN A 47 -6.78 13.65 -23.11
CA GLN A 47 -5.84 14.78 -23.13
C GLN A 47 -6.39 15.97 -23.94
N THR A 48 -7.06 15.72 -25.06
CA THR A 48 -7.71 16.76 -25.88
C THR A 48 -8.82 17.47 -25.09
N PHE A 49 -9.60 16.72 -24.31
CA PHE A 49 -10.59 17.29 -23.41
C PHE A 49 -9.95 18.14 -22.30
N LEU A 50 -8.87 17.67 -21.68
CA LEU A 50 -8.15 18.42 -20.65
C LEU A 50 -7.55 19.72 -21.17
N ASN A 51 -7.12 19.75 -22.43
CA ASN A 51 -6.60 20.95 -23.11
C ASN A 51 -7.72 21.93 -23.54
N GLY A 52 -8.99 21.58 -23.35
CA GLY A 52 -10.13 22.44 -23.68
C GLY A 52 -10.51 22.47 -25.16
N GLU A 53 -9.98 21.56 -25.98
CA GLU A 53 -10.06 21.62 -27.45
C GLU A 53 -11.12 20.68 -28.06
N GLY A 54 -11.90 19.93 -27.26
CA GLY A 54 -12.87 18.96 -27.79
C GLY A 54 -14.15 18.76 -26.95
N LYS A 55 -15.28 18.52 -27.62
CA LYS A 55 -16.49 17.90 -27.03
C LYS A 55 -16.39 16.39 -27.24
N LEU A 56 -16.60 15.63 -26.17
CA LEU A 56 -16.53 14.18 -26.20
C LEU A 56 -17.78 13.57 -26.84
N SER A 57 -17.62 12.42 -27.47
CA SER A 57 -18.70 11.69 -28.13
C SER A 57 -19.70 11.10 -27.13
N LEU A 58 -20.90 10.73 -27.62
CA LEU A 58 -21.89 10.01 -26.82
C LEU A 58 -21.35 8.64 -26.36
N ASP A 59 -20.57 7.98 -27.22
CA ASP A 59 -19.93 6.69 -26.91
C ASP A 59 -18.95 6.81 -25.74
N ALA A 60 -18.21 7.92 -25.66
CA ALA A 60 -17.31 8.23 -24.55
C ALA A 60 -18.07 8.46 -23.22
N GLU A 61 -19.26 9.04 -23.25
CA GLU A 61 -20.11 9.16 -22.05
C GLU A 61 -20.70 7.80 -21.63
N MET A 62 -21.14 6.99 -22.60
CA MET A 62 -21.65 5.64 -22.32
C MET A 62 -20.56 4.75 -21.72
N ARG A 63 -19.33 4.82 -22.24
CA ARG A 63 -18.18 4.12 -21.65
C ARG A 63 -17.92 4.61 -20.23
N GLY A 64 -17.90 5.92 -19.98
CA GLY A 64 -17.76 6.47 -18.63
C GLY A 64 -18.82 5.97 -17.64
N PHE A 65 -20.08 5.88 -18.08
CA PHE A 65 -21.16 5.31 -17.28
C PHE A 65 -20.92 3.83 -16.94
N PHE A 66 -20.61 2.99 -17.93
CA PHE A 66 -20.39 1.56 -17.66
C PHE A 66 -19.09 1.28 -16.91
N THR A 67 -18.05 2.12 -17.07
CA THR A 67 -16.82 2.03 -16.25
C THR A 67 -17.14 2.27 -14.78
N VAL A 68 -18.00 3.24 -14.46
CA VAL A 68 -18.49 3.47 -13.10
C VAL A 68 -19.32 2.30 -12.60
N TRP A 69 -20.24 1.80 -13.44
CA TRP A 69 -21.06 0.64 -13.11
C TRP A 69 -20.21 -0.58 -12.78
N MET A 70 -19.17 -0.86 -13.57
CA MET A 70 -18.21 -1.93 -13.32
C MET A 70 -17.40 -1.70 -12.03
N PHE A 71 -17.11 -0.45 -11.70
CA PHE A 71 -16.31 -0.11 -10.52
C PHE A 71 -17.10 -0.28 -9.21
N ILE A 72 -18.37 0.10 -9.19
CA ILE A 72 -19.19 0.08 -7.96
C ILE A 72 -20.13 -1.13 -7.85
N THR A 73 -20.11 -2.04 -8.85
CA THR A 73 -20.93 -3.27 -8.83
C THR A 73 -20.13 -4.50 -9.28
N ARG A 74 -20.59 -5.67 -8.87
CA ARG A 74 -20.11 -6.99 -9.34
C ARG A 74 -20.89 -7.50 -10.54
N LEU A 75 -21.74 -6.66 -11.17
CA LEU A 75 -22.54 -7.05 -12.31
C LEU A 75 -21.74 -6.96 -13.62
N PRO A 76 -22.03 -7.84 -14.59
CA PRO A 76 -21.35 -7.81 -15.88
C PRO A 76 -21.66 -6.53 -16.64
N VAL A 77 -20.65 -6.00 -17.33
CA VAL A 77 -20.77 -4.85 -18.23
C VAL A 77 -20.53 -5.26 -19.68
N PRO A 78 -20.93 -4.43 -20.66
CA PRO A 78 -20.65 -4.71 -22.07
C PRO A 78 -19.15 -4.94 -22.32
N THR A 79 -18.83 -5.84 -23.24
CA THR A 79 -17.45 -6.31 -23.48
C THR A 79 -16.49 -5.25 -24.02
N TRP A 80 -17.00 -4.09 -24.44
CA TRP A 80 -16.25 -2.94 -24.95
C TRP A 80 -15.85 -1.93 -23.86
N VAL A 81 -16.13 -2.23 -22.60
CA VAL A 81 -15.86 -1.38 -21.43
C VAL A 81 -14.69 -1.94 -20.63
N ASP A 82 -13.79 -1.05 -20.22
CA ASP A 82 -12.61 -1.31 -19.40
C ASP A 82 -12.54 -0.37 -18.17
N LEU A 83 -11.60 -0.63 -17.28
CA LEU A 83 -11.38 0.16 -16.07
C LEU A 83 -10.35 1.27 -16.31
N HIS A 84 -10.52 2.03 -17.40
CA HIS A 84 -9.61 3.12 -17.72
C HIS A 84 -9.75 4.27 -16.69
N PRO A 85 -8.65 4.68 -16.02
CA PRO A 85 -8.69 5.66 -14.92
C PRO A 85 -9.37 6.99 -15.30
N GLY A 86 -9.09 7.52 -16.49
CA GLY A 86 -9.68 8.79 -16.94
C GLY A 86 -11.19 8.72 -17.19
N TYR A 87 -11.72 7.60 -17.68
CA TYR A 87 -13.17 7.41 -17.82
C TYR A 87 -13.82 7.16 -16.47
N LEU A 88 -13.15 6.47 -15.54
CA LEU A 88 -13.63 6.30 -14.17
C LEU A 88 -13.77 7.65 -13.46
N MET A 89 -12.71 8.48 -13.46
CA MET A 89 -12.71 9.79 -12.80
C MET A 89 -13.75 10.73 -13.38
N ARG A 90 -13.84 10.81 -14.71
CA ARG A 90 -14.89 11.58 -15.39
C ARG A 90 -16.29 11.02 -15.10
N GLY A 91 -16.39 9.70 -15.10
CA GLY A 91 -17.61 8.94 -14.91
C GLY A 91 -18.20 9.11 -13.52
N MET A 92 -17.42 9.59 -12.53
CA MET A 92 -17.92 9.94 -11.18
C MET A 92 -19.18 10.80 -11.19
N THR A 93 -19.44 11.57 -12.25
CA THR A 93 -20.72 12.30 -12.41
C THR A 93 -21.97 11.41 -12.50
N TYR A 94 -21.80 10.14 -12.86
CA TYR A 94 -22.85 9.13 -13.02
C TYR A 94 -23.08 8.29 -11.76
N PHE A 95 -22.36 8.59 -10.68
CA PHE A 95 -22.52 7.94 -9.38
C PHE A 95 -23.97 8.02 -8.85
N PRO A 96 -24.68 9.16 -8.91
CA PRO A 96 -26.08 9.21 -8.48
C PRO A 96 -27.04 8.37 -9.33
N ILE A 97 -26.82 8.31 -10.64
CA ILE A 97 -27.64 7.49 -11.55
C ILE A 97 -27.40 6.00 -11.27
N SER A 98 -26.13 5.61 -11.15
CA SER A 98 -25.75 4.23 -10.84
C SER A 98 -26.25 3.84 -9.45
N GLY A 99 -26.20 4.76 -8.48
CA GLY A 99 -26.80 4.62 -7.16
C GLY A 99 -28.30 4.41 -7.21
N ALA A 100 -29.04 5.17 -8.03
CA ALA A 100 -30.48 4.98 -8.20
C ALA A 100 -30.82 3.59 -8.77
N LEU A 101 -30.05 3.12 -9.75
CA LEU A 101 -30.24 1.78 -10.34
C LEU A 101 -29.94 0.66 -9.34
N ILE A 102 -28.86 0.78 -8.55
CA ILE A 102 -28.57 -0.13 -7.43
C ILE A 102 -29.72 -0.08 -6.43
N GLY A 103 -30.16 1.11 -6.04
CA GLY A 103 -31.25 1.31 -5.11
C GLY A 103 -32.57 0.70 -5.59
N ILE A 104 -32.89 0.78 -6.89
CA ILE A 104 -34.07 0.11 -7.47
C ILE A 104 -33.96 -1.41 -7.30
N PHE A 105 -32.79 -1.97 -7.59
CA PHE A 105 -32.55 -3.41 -7.43
C PHE A 105 -32.68 -3.83 -5.95
N VAL A 106 -32.03 -3.11 -5.04
CA VAL A 106 -32.02 -3.38 -3.61
C VAL A 106 -33.42 -3.18 -2.99
N SER A 107 -34.15 -2.16 -3.42
CA SER A 107 -35.54 -1.89 -3.02
C SER A 107 -36.50 -2.99 -3.48
N ALA A 108 -36.25 -3.63 -4.62
CA ALA A 108 -37.10 -4.74 -5.08
C ALA A 108 -37.05 -5.92 -4.10
N PHE A 109 -35.88 -6.23 -3.52
CA PHE A 109 -35.77 -7.26 -2.48
C PHE A 109 -36.54 -6.87 -1.22
N TYR A 110 -36.46 -5.60 -0.80
CA TYR A 110 -37.22 -5.09 0.33
C TYR A 110 -38.73 -5.23 0.10
N ASP A 111 -39.23 -4.82 -1.08
CA ASP A 111 -40.65 -4.86 -1.41
C ASP A 111 -41.18 -6.28 -1.62
N ILE A 112 -40.40 -7.17 -2.23
CA ILE A 112 -40.77 -8.59 -2.33
C ILE A 112 -40.95 -9.17 -0.92
N CYS A 113 -40.01 -8.90 -0.02
CA CYS A 113 -40.10 -9.39 1.36
C CYS A 113 -41.27 -8.77 2.13
N SER A 114 -41.42 -7.44 2.10
CA SER A 114 -42.40 -6.72 2.91
C SER A 114 -43.81 -6.78 2.34
N LEU A 115 -43.99 -6.56 1.02
CA LEU A 115 -45.31 -6.49 0.38
C LEU A 115 -45.80 -7.85 -0.10
N THR A 116 -44.92 -8.67 -0.68
CA THR A 116 -45.33 -9.96 -1.30
C THR A 116 -45.31 -11.11 -0.31
N LEU A 117 -44.25 -11.20 0.50
CA LEU A 117 -44.07 -12.27 1.50
C LEU A 117 -44.59 -11.86 2.89
N SER A 118 -45.01 -10.61 3.08
CA SER A 118 -45.51 -10.06 4.36
C SER A 118 -44.54 -10.28 5.53
N LEU A 119 -43.23 -10.26 5.26
CA LEU A 119 -42.20 -10.36 6.29
C LEU A 119 -42.10 -9.06 7.10
N PRO A 120 -41.74 -9.13 8.39
CA PRO A 120 -41.44 -7.95 9.19
C PRO A 120 -40.44 -7.02 8.50
N CYS A 121 -40.66 -5.70 8.59
CA CYS A 121 -39.85 -4.70 7.90
C CYS A 121 -38.35 -4.81 8.24
N ILE A 122 -38.00 -5.16 9.48
CA ILE A 122 -36.61 -5.41 9.86
C ILE A 122 -35.96 -6.59 9.11
N ILE A 123 -36.72 -7.67 8.86
CA ILE A 123 -36.24 -8.81 8.07
C ILE A 123 -36.10 -8.40 6.60
N SER A 124 -37.06 -7.64 6.09
CA SER A 124 -37.00 -7.07 4.74
C SER A 124 -35.78 -6.16 4.55
N SER A 125 -35.46 -5.32 5.56
CA SER A 125 -34.25 -4.49 5.58
C SER A 125 -32.98 -5.34 5.53
N ILE A 126 -32.91 -6.42 6.32
CA ILE A 126 -31.74 -7.32 6.34
C ILE A 126 -31.54 -7.97 4.97
N VAL A 127 -32.61 -8.51 4.36
CA VAL A 127 -32.51 -9.16 3.04
C VAL A 127 -32.09 -8.15 1.97
N SER A 128 -32.63 -6.94 2.02
CA SER A 128 -32.26 -5.85 1.12
C SER A 128 -30.78 -5.45 1.29
N GLU A 129 -30.29 -5.32 2.52
CA GLU A 129 -28.88 -4.99 2.79
C GLU A 129 -27.93 -6.11 2.33
N VAL A 130 -28.29 -7.38 2.53
CA VAL A 130 -27.53 -8.52 1.98
C VAL A 130 -27.46 -8.45 0.45
N ALA A 131 -28.56 -8.08 -0.22
CA ALA A 131 -28.56 -7.88 -1.67
C ALA A 131 -27.66 -6.71 -2.08
N SER A 132 -27.62 -5.63 -1.29
CA SER A 132 -26.67 -4.52 -1.47
C SER A 132 -25.23 -5.00 -1.39
N PHE A 133 -24.85 -5.73 -0.33
CA PHE A 133 -23.49 -6.26 -0.20
C PHE A 133 -23.10 -7.20 -1.33
N TRP A 134 -24.04 -8.03 -1.80
CA TRP A 134 -23.78 -8.93 -2.90
C TRP A 134 -23.52 -8.19 -4.23
N ILE A 135 -24.32 -7.17 -4.53
CA ILE A 135 -24.22 -6.42 -5.79
C ILE A 135 -23.05 -5.43 -5.78
N THR A 136 -22.77 -4.76 -4.67
CA THR A 136 -21.69 -3.75 -4.57
C THR A 136 -20.36 -4.37 -4.17
N GLY A 137 -20.39 -5.53 -3.52
CA GLY A 137 -19.19 -6.17 -2.99
C GLY A 137 -18.61 -5.52 -1.75
N CYS A 138 -19.42 -4.81 -0.97
CA CYS A 138 -19.01 -4.03 0.20
C CYS A 138 -18.03 -2.90 -0.12
N PHE A 139 -18.08 -2.35 -1.33
CA PHE A 139 -17.08 -1.41 -1.83
C PHE A 139 -16.98 -0.11 -1.00
N HIS A 140 -18.11 0.49 -0.63
CA HIS A 140 -18.09 1.74 0.16
C HIS A 140 -17.94 1.45 1.66
N GLU A 141 -18.44 0.30 2.10
CA GLU A 141 -18.34 -0.22 3.45
C GLU A 141 -16.89 -0.51 3.83
N ASP A 142 -16.08 -1.04 2.90
CA ASP A 142 -14.63 -1.16 3.03
C ASP A 142 -13.99 0.22 3.29
N GLY A 143 -14.33 1.21 2.46
CA GLY A 143 -13.86 2.59 2.67
C GLY A 143 -14.32 3.21 3.99
N LEU A 144 -15.50 2.86 4.50
CA LEU A 144 -15.95 3.25 5.84
C LEU A 144 -15.08 2.64 6.94
N ALA A 145 -14.76 1.37 6.81
CA ALA A 145 -13.95 0.63 7.77
C ALA A 145 -12.52 1.18 7.85
N ASP A 146 -11.88 1.34 6.68
CA ASP A 146 -10.53 1.87 6.56
C ASP A 146 -10.46 3.31 7.10
N SER A 147 -11.46 4.14 6.74
CA SER A 147 -11.56 5.50 7.27
C SER A 147 -11.71 5.53 8.79
N ALA A 148 -12.51 4.63 9.36
CA ALA A 148 -12.72 4.57 10.80
C ALA A 148 -11.46 4.10 11.54
N ASP A 149 -10.76 3.08 11.03
CA ASP A 149 -9.48 2.63 11.59
C ASP A 149 -8.38 3.67 11.46
N GLY A 150 -8.30 4.32 10.30
CA GLY A 150 -7.39 5.44 10.08
C GLY A 150 -7.61 6.56 11.07
N ILE A 151 -8.82 7.12 11.10
CA ILE A 151 -9.17 8.30 11.91
C ILE A 151 -9.17 7.96 13.41
N GLY A 152 -9.58 6.75 13.78
CA GLY A 152 -9.65 6.32 15.18
C GLY A 152 -8.31 5.87 15.76
N GLY A 153 -7.46 5.23 14.96
CA GLY A 153 -6.18 4.66 15.38
C GLY A 153 -4.96 5.55 15.12
N GLY A 154 -5.06 6.52 14.21
CA GLY A 154 -3.96 7.40 13.81
C GLY A 154 -3.89 8.70 14.60
N TRP A 155 -2.68 9.12 14.96
CA TRP A 155 -2.43 10.39 15.68
C TRP A 155 -1.85 11.49 14.78
N THR A 156 -1.19 11.11 13.67
CA THR A 156 -0.70 12.02 12.64
C THR A 156 -1.32 11.67 11.29
N THR A 157 -1.34 12.63 10.34
CA THR A 157 -1.84 12.41 8.98
C THR A 157 -1.18 11.20 8.31
N GLU A 158 0.13 11.04 8.46
CA GLU A 158 0.89 9.92 7.89
C GLU A 158 0.47 8.58 8.49
N GLN A 159 0.20 8.54 9.81
CA GLN A 159 -0.29 7.33 10.48
C GLN A 159 -1.71 7.00 10.04
N ILE A 160 -2.60 8.01 9.96
CA ILE A 160 -3.97 7.84 9.48
C ILE A 160 -3.94 7.22 8.08
N LEU A 161 -3.19 7.80 7.14
CA LEU A 161 -3.07 7.29 5.77
C LEU A 161 -2.46 5.88 5.70
N ARG A 162 -1.46 5.59 6.55
CA ARG A 162 -0.86 4.24 6.61
C ARG A 162 -1.85 3.20 7.11
N ILE A 163 -2.69 3.53 8.08
CA ILE A 163 -3.70 2.62 8.61
C ILE A 163 -4.82 2.44 7.58
N MET A 164 -5.28 3.51 6.92
CA MET A 164 -6.29 3.44 5.85
C MET A 164 -5.86 2.60 4.64
N THR A 165 -4.57 2.33 4.47
CA THR A 165 -4.04 1.51 3.36
C THR A 165 -3.64 0.10 3.81
N ASP A 166 -3.87 -0.25 5.08
CA ASP A 166 -3.67 -1.59 5.61
C ASP A 166 -4.84 -2.49 5.20
N THR A 167 -4.55 -3.63 4.59
CA THR A 167 -5.57 -4.61 4.18
C THR A 167 -6.30 -5.30 5.35
N ARG A 168 -5.87 -5.08 6.59
CA ARG A 168 -6.45 -5.70 7.79
C ARG A 168 -7.46 -4.76 8.44
N LEU A 169 -8.61 -5.33 8.78
CA LEU A 169 -9.63 -4.65 9.55
C LEU A 169 -9.21 -4.47 11.02
N GLY A 170 -9.29 -3.25 11.54
CA GLY A 170 -9.03 -2.89 12.93
C GLY A 170 -10.31 -2.76 13.77
N THR A 171 -10.14 -2.38 15.04
CA THR A 171 -11.25 -2.33 16.01
C THR A 171 -12.23 -1.19 15.71
N PHE A 172 -11.74 -0.03 15.25
CA PHE A 172 -12.61 1.09 14.93
C PHE A 172 -13.42 0.79 13.66
N GLY A 173 -12.80 0.19 12.64
CA GLY A 173 -13.48 -0.29 11.43
C GLY A 173 -14.58 -1.29 11.76
N CYS A 174 -14.28 -2.31 12.58
CA CYS A 174 -15.28 -3.27 13.07
C CYS A 174 -16.46 -2.58 13.78
N ALA A 175 -16.18 -1.68 14.72
CA ALA A 175 -17.20 -1.01 15.50
C ALA A 175 -18.07 -0.09 14.63
N TYR A 176 -17.46 0.67 13.72
CA TYR A 176 -18.16 1.63 12.88
C TYR A 176 -19.01 0.93 11.81
N LEU A 177 -18.53 -0.18 11.24
CA LEU A 177 -19.32 -1.04 10.36
C LEU A 177 -20.55 -1.60 11.07
N ALA A 178 -20.38 -2.12 12.29
CA ALA A 178 -21.51 -2.64 13.07
C ALA A 178 -22.56 -1.55 13.33
N LEU A 179 -22.13 -0.35 13.75
CA LEU A 179 -23.02 0.78 13.98
C LEU A 179 -23.71 1.25 12.70
N TYR A 180 -22.99 1.33 11.59
CA TYR A 180 -23.54 1.70 10.28
C TYR A 180 -24.64 0.71 9.84
N ILE A 181 -24.36 -0.59 9.90
CA ILE A 181 -25.31 -1.63 9.48
C ILE A 181 -26.56 -1.59 10.37
N ILE A 182 -26.39 -1.56 11.70
CA ILE A 182 -27.53 -1.52 12.64
C ILE A 182 -28.37 -0.26 12.38
N ALA A 183 -27.74 0.91 12.30
CA ALA A 183 -28.46 2.16 12.08
C ALA A 183 -29.24 2.16 10.75
N LYS A 184 -28.62 1.68 9.67
CA LYS A 184 -29.24 1.60 8.34
C LYS A 184 -30.44 0.64 8.35
N LEU A 185 -30.30 -0.54 8.94
CA LEU A 185 -31.37 -1.53 9.03
C LEU A 185 -32.58 -1.01 9.81
N GLU A 186 -32.33 -0.41 10.98
CA GLU A 186 -33.37 0.15 11.85
C GLU A 186 -34.08 1.34 11.19
N LEU A 187 -33.33 2.24 10.54
CA LEU A 187 -33.90 3.40 9.85
C LEU A 187 -34.74 3.01 8.62
N ILE A 188 -34.39 1.95 7.91
CA ILE A 188 -35.24 1.42 6.83
C ILE A 188 -36.47 0.74 7.43
N ALA A 189 -36.29 -0.04 8.50
CA ALA A 189 -37.37 -0.80 9.12
C ALA A 189 -38.46 0.11 9.72
N ILE A 190 -38.07 1.21 10.38
CA ILE A 190 -39.02 2.16 11.00
C ILE A 190 -39.88 2.90 9.95
N LEU A 191 -39.39 3.04 8.71
CA LEU A 191 -40.16 3.64 7.62
C LEU A 191 -41.31 2.74 7.16
N GLY A 192 -41.25 1.44 7.43
CA GLY A 192 -42.35 0.51 7.15
C GLY A 192 -42.50 0.13 5.67
N ASN A 193 -43.71 -0.31 5.32
CA ASN A 193 -44.03 -0.81 3.98
C ASN A 193 -44.01 0.28 2.92
N SER A 194 -43.52 -0.06 1.74
CA SER A 194 -43.42 0.88 0.62
C SER A 194 -44.79 1.25 0.03
N VAL A 195 -44.99 2.55 -0.16
CA VAL A 195 -46.12 3.12 -0.92
C VAL A 195 -45.53 3.86 -2.12
N TRP A 196 -45.79 3.34 -3.31
CA TRP A 196 -45.29 3.89 -4.57
C TRP A 196 -46.30 4.86 -5.17
N CYS A 197 -46.05 6.16 -5.00
CA CYS A 197 -46.80 7.23 -5.64
C CYS A 197 -45.82 8.31 -6.09
N MET A 198 -45.67 8.51 -7.40
CA MET A 198 -44.65 9.42 -7.94
C MET A 198 -44.82 10.84 -7.38
N GLY A 199 -43.79 11.34 -6.71
CA GLY A 199 -43.77 12.65 -6.03
C GLY A 199 -44.30 12.64 -4.60
N SER A 200 -44.79 11.51 -4.09
CA SER A 200 -45.31 11.35 -2.73
C SER A 200 -45.15 9.90 -2.23
N CYS A 201 -44.04 9.25 -2.57
CA CYS A 201 -43.74 7.91 -2.08
C CYS A 201 -43.47 7.92 -0.57
N GLU A 202 -43.77 6.82 0.10
CA GLU A 202 -43.51 6.60 1.53
C GLU A 202 -42.98 5.17 1.75
N GLY A 203 -42.37 4.91 2.91
CA GLY A 203 -41.84 3.59 3.25
C GLY A 203 -40.38 3.33 2.89
N GLY A 204 -39.90 2.12 3.24
CA GLY A 204 -38.49 1.73 3.14
C GLY A 204 -37.94 1.64 1.72
N GLY A 205 -38.72 1.12 0.76
CA GLY A 205 -38.27 0.96 -0.63
C GLY A 205 -37.87 2.27 -1.33
N PRO A 206 -38.75 3.28 -1.37
CA PRO A 206 -38.42 4.60 -1.92
C PRO A 206 -37.22 5.24 -1.21
N ALA A 207 -37.09 5.05 0.10
CA ALA A 207 -35.99 5.59 0.89
C ALA A 207 -34.64 4.95 0.53
N ILE A 208 -34.62 3.65 0.24
CA ILE A 208 -33.45 2.94 -0.29
C ILE A 208 -33.00 3.54 -1.63
N ILE A 209 -33.93 3.75 -2.57
CA ILE A 209 -33.58 4.33 -3.88
C ILE A 209 -32.93 5.71 -3.72
N VAL A 210 -33.55 6.56 -2.90
CA VAL A 210 -33.10 7.93 -2.70
C VAL A 210 -31.78 7.98 -1.95
N SER A 211 -31.62 7.20 -0.87
CA SER A 211 -30.37 7.19 -0.09
C SER A 211 -29.20 6.69 -0.94
N HIS A 212 -29.35 5.60 -1.69
CA HIS A 212 -28.31 5.08 -2.57
C HIS A 212 -27.91 6.08 -3.68
N SER A 213 -28.90 6.77 -4.27
CA SER A 213 -28.66 7.78 -5.30
C SER A 213 -27.98 9.03 -4.74
N LEU A 214 -28.59 9.67 -3.74
CA LEU A 214 -28.15 10.97 -3.25
C LEU A 214 -26.86 10.89 -2.44
N ALA A 215 -26.62 9.84 -1.66
CA ALA A 215 -25.36 9.74 -0.93
C ALA A 215 -24.13 9.74 -1.85
N ARG A 216 -24.27 9.15 -3.04
CA ARG A 216 -23.22 9.08 -4.06
C ARG A 216 -22.98 10.42 -4.78
N LEU A 217 -23.84 11.43 -4.61
CA LEU A 217 -23.59 12.81 -5.07
C LEU A 217 -22.40 13.46 -4.35
N VAL A 218 -22.03 12.98 -3.15
CA VAL A 218 -20.88 13.48 -2.40
C VAL A 218 -19.58 13.34 -3.21
N ALA A 219 -19.38 12.20 -3.90
CA ALA A 219 -18.14 11.91 -4.62
C ALA A 219 -17.75 12.98 -5.67
N PRO A 220 -18.61 13.34 -6.65
CA PRO A 220 -18.24 14.37 -7.63
C PRO A 220 -18.05 15.77 -7.00
N ILE A 221 -18.72 16.08 -5.89
CA ILE A 221 -18.51 17.35 -5.17
C ILE A 221 -17.14 17.37 -4.50
N LEU A 222 -16.78 16.30 -3.77
CA LEU A 222 -15.49 16.21 -3.08
C LEU A 222 -14.32 16.19 -4.07
N ILE A 223 -14.39 15.36 -5.12
CA ILE A 223 -13.34 15.29 -6.15
C ILE A 223 -13.13 16.64 -6.84
N LYS A 224 -14.20 17.42 -7.05
CA LYS A 224 -14.07 18.76 -7.64
C LYS A 224 -13.47 19.78 -6.66
N THR A 225 -13.82 19.70 -5.39
CA THR A 225 -13.52 20.76 -4.41
C THR A 225 -12.29 20.52 -3.56
N LYS A 226 -11.72 19.31 -3.60
CA LYS A 226 -10.61 18.88 -2.75
C LYS A 226 -9.45 18.35 -3.58
N ASP A 227 -8.25 18.51 -3.06
CA ASP A 227 -7.08 17.86 -3.64
C ASP A 227 -7.09 16.37 -3.28
N TYR A 228 -6.64 15.52 -4.21
CA TYR A 228 -6.59 14.08 -4.00
C TYR A 228 -5.26 13.70 -3.34
N VAL A 229 -5.31 12.94 -2.25
CA VAL A 229 -4.14 12.52 -1.47
C VAL A 229 -3.56 11.24 -2.08
N ASP A 230 -2.23 11.11 -2.05
CA ASP A 230 -1.52 9.94 -2.58
C ASP A 230 -1.82 8.68 -1.76
N GLU A 231 -2.34 7.66 -2.43
CA GLU A 231 -2.62 6.34 -1.87
C GLU A 231 -1.44 5.42 -2.21
N GLY A 232 -0.51 5.22 -1.26
CA GLY A 232 0.48 4.16 -1.41
C GLY A 232 -0.21 2.79 -1.48
N GLY A 233 0.02 2.00 -2.54
CA GLY A 233 -0.57 0.66 -2.67
C GLY A 233 -0.89 0.23 -4.12
N PRO A 234 -1.66 -0.86 -4.32
CA PRO A 234 -2.02 -1.38 -5.65
C PRO A 234 -2.86 -0.39 -6.48
N LYS A 235 -3.61 0.50 -5.82
CA LYS A 235 -4.41 1.58 -6.43
C LYS A 235 -3.54 2.75 -6.96
N TYR A 236 -2.22 2.73 -6.72
CA TYR A 236 -1.27 3.74 -7.20
C TYR A 236 -1.16 3.81 -8.74
N GLN A 237 -1.51 2.74 -9.47
CA GLN A 237 -1.46 2.74 -10.95
C GLN A 237 -2.39 3.79 -11.60
N PHE A 238 -3.36 4.31 -10.85
CA PHE A 238 -4.32 5.32 -11.29
C PHE A 238 -3.86 6.77 -11.01
N TYR A 239 -2.71 6.96 -10.36
CA TYR A 239 -2.27 8.22 -9.72
C TYR A 239 -2.17 9.45 -10.64
N ASN A 240 -1.71 9.27 -11.89
CA ASN A 240 -1.62 10.38 -12.85
C ASN A 240 -2.98 11.00 -13.20
N PHE A 241 -4.05 10.18 -13.23
CA PHE A 241 -5.40 10.67 -13.49
C PHE A 241 -6.09 11.19 -12.23
N PHE A 242 -5.71 10.73 -11.03
CA PHE A 242 -6.23 11.22 -9.76
C PHE A 242 -5.79 12.65 -9.45
N LEU A 243 -4.53 13.02 -9.72
CA LEU A 243 -4.06 14.41 -9.68
C LEU A 243 -4.83 15.32 -10.68
N GLN A 244 -5.29 14.74 -11.79
CA GLN A 244 -6.08 15.42 -12.82
C GLN A 244 -7.60 15.32 -12.60
N ALA A 245 -8.07 14.59 -11.59
CA ALA A 245 -9.49 14.23 -11.42
C ALA A 245 -10.40 15.46 -11.22
N LYS A 246 -9.91 16.48 -10.49
CA LYS A 246 -10.64 17.75 -10.30
C LYS A 246 -10.84 18.54 -11.60
N TYR A 247 -10.05 18.27 -12.64
CA TYR A 247 -10.19 18.86 -13.96
C TYR A 247 -11.12 18.04 -14.86
N LEU A 248 -11.13 16.71 -14.71
CA LEU A 248 -12.04 15.82 -15.43
C LEU A 248 -13.51 15.95 -14.96
N VAL A 249 -13.73 16.17 -13.66
CA VAL A 249 -15.05 16.46 -13.09
C VAL A 249 -15.30 17.97 -13.13
N THR A 250 -15.75 18.48 -14.28
CA THR A 250 -16.07 19.91 -14.43
C THR A 250 -17.27 20.35 -13.58
N TRP A 251 -17.43 21.65 -13.33
CA TRP A 251 -18.63 22.16 -12.64
C TRP A 251 -19.93 21.86 -13.38
N SER A 252 -19.90 21.77 -14.71
CA SER A 252 -21.05 21.32 -15.51
C SER A 252 -21.44 19.87 -15.22
N ARG A 253 -20.45 18.99 -14.99
CA ARG A 253 -20.69 17.61 -14.55
C ARG A 253 -21.22 17.54 -13.13
N VAL A 254 -20.63 18.30 -12.20
CA VAL A 254 -21.18 18.40 -10.83
C VAL A 254 -22.64 18.88 -10.88
N PHE A 255 -22.96 19.89 -11.69
CA PHE A 255 -24.33 20.36 -11.87
C PHE A 255 -25.25 19.27 -12.46
N PHE A 256 -24.77 18.49 -13.43
CA PHE A 256 -25.51 17.34 -13.96
C PHE A 256 -25.77 16.27 -12.90
N ALA A 257 -24.79 15.97 -12.05
CA ALA A 257 -24.95 15.05 -10.92
C ALA A 257 -25.98 15.57 -9.89
N ILE A 258 -25.96 16.88 -9.59
CA ILE A 258 -26.96 17.52 -8.72
C ILE A 258 -28.35 17.42 -9.35
N LEU A 259 -28.47 17.73 -10.65
CA LEU A 259 -29.75 17.71 -11.36
C LEU A 259 -30.37 16.30 -11.41
N THR A 260 -29.55 15.28 -11.67
CA THR A 260 -30.00 13.88 -11.71
C THR A 260 -30.38 13.36 -10.31
N SER A 261 -29.61 13.73 -9.29
CA SER A 261 -29.97 13.44 -7.89
C SER A 261 -31.29 14.12 -7.50
N PHE A 262 -31.46 15.39 -7.87
CA PHE A 262 -32.69 16.13 -7.65
C PHE A 262 -33.87 15.50 -8.39
N ALA A 263 -33.69 15.04 -9.63
CA ALA A 263 -34.74 14.36 -10.38
C ALA A 263 -35.22 13.08 -9.67
N VAL A 264 -34.30 12.25 -9.17
CA VAL A 264 -34.64 11.05 -8.38
C VAL A 264 -35.40 11.43 -7.11
N ALA A 265 -34.92 12.42 -6.35
CA ALA A 265 -35.57 12.87 -5.13
C ALA A 265 -36.93 13.54 -5.38
N TYR A 266 -37.07 14.26 -6.49
CA TYR A 266 -38.33 14.89 -6.94
C TYR A 266 -39.36 13.83 -7.35
N MET A 267 -38.96 12.84 -8.14
CA MET A 267 -39.85 11.76 -8.59
C MET A 267 -40.31 10.87 -7.44
N THR A 268 -39.55 10.79 -6.35
CA THR A 268 -39.90 9.98 -5.17
C THR A 268 -40.69 10.80 -4.15
N TYR A 269 -40.20 11.96 -3.72
CA TYR A 269 -40.77 12.71 -2.60
C TYR A 269 -41.31 14.11 -2.96
N GLY A 270 -41.27 14.50 -4.22
CA GLY A 270 -41.76 15.79 -4.70
C GLY A 270 -40.79 16.94 -4.45
N LEU A 271 -41.20 18.16 -4.85
CA LEU A 271 -40.33 19.34 -4.93
C LEU A 271 -39.67 19.70 -3.60
N GLN A 272 -40.46 19.89 -2.54
CA GLN A 272 -39.98 20.42 -1.27
C GLN A 272 -39.02 19.45 -0.57
N ARG A 273 -39.44 18.17 -0.47
CA ARG A 273 -38.64 17.10 0.15
C ARG A 273 -37.39 16.81 -0.67
N GLY A 274 -37.53 16.75 -2.00
CA GLY A 274 -36.41 16.53 -2.89
C GLY A 274 -35.34 17.63 -2.78
N MET A 275 -35.74 18.91 -2.70
CA MET A 275 -34.81 20.02 -2.48
C MET A 275 -34.09 19.90 -1.14
N LEU A 276 -34.82 19.60 -0.06
CA LEU A 276 -34.24 19.45 1.27
C LEU A 276 -33.14 18.37 1.30
N LEU A 277 -33.41 17.21 0.72
CA LEU A 277 -32.46 16.09 0.71
C LEU A 277 -31.20 16.42 -0.09
N VAL A 278 -31.33 17.06 -1.26
CA VAL A 278 -30.16 17.48 -2.06
C VAL A 278 -29.32 18.53 -1.33
N VAL A 279 -29.97 19.52 -0.70
CA VAL A 279 -29.27 20.53 0.12
C VAL A 279 -28.53 19.86 1.29
N ALA A 280 -29.16 18.89 1.95
CA ALA A 280 -28.54 18.13 3.03
C ALA A 280 -27.26 17.41 2.57
N VAL A 281 -27.24 16.82 1.37
CA VAL A 281 -26.03 16.20 0.81
C VAL A 281 -24.95 17.23 0.49
N ILE A 282 -25.30 18.39 -0.08
CA ILE A 282 -24.33 19.45 -0.39
C ILE A 282 -23.66 19.94 0.90
N ILE A 283 -24.44 20.11 1.98
CA ILE A 283 -23.91 20.47 3.31
C ILE A 283 -22.99 19.37 3.82
N MET A 284 -23.39 18.10 3.72
CA MET A 284 -22.57 16.96 4.15
C MET A 284 -21.24 16.90 3.39
N ALA A 285 -21.26 17.06 2.07
CA ALA A 285 -20.05 17.10 1.25
C ALA A 285 -19.13 18.28 1.63
N TYR A 286 -19.70 19.46 1.90
CA TYR A 286 -18.92 20.61 2.37
C TYR A 286 -18.25 20.33 3.73
N VAL A 287 -19.02 19.84 4.72
CA VAL A 287 -18.52 19.57 6.07
C VAL A 287 -17.48 18.45 6.06
N SER A 288 -17.77 17.33 5.41
CA SER A 288 -16.83 16.21 5.27
C SER A 288 -15.56 16.64 4.54
N GLY A 289 -15.67 17.44 3.47
CA GLY A 289 -14.51 17.94 2.75
C GLY A 289 -13.64 18.90 3.58
N ARG A 290 -14.23 19.71 4.48
CA ARG A 290 -13.45 20.53 5.43
C ARG A 290 -12.74 19.68 6.47
N TYR A 291 -13.38 18.60 6.90
CA TYR A 291 -12.79 17.64 7.83
C TYR A 291 -11.65 16.84 7.17
N ALA A 292 -11.79 16.49 5.90
CA ALA A 292 -10.77 15.81 5.11
C ALA A 292 -9.51 16.67 4.89
N ASP A 293 -9.67 17.95 4.52
CA ASP A 293 -8.54 18.90 4.42
C ASP A 293 -7.77 19.00 5.72
N TYR A 294 -8.49 18.95 6.84
CA TYR A 294 -7.93 19.09 8.17
C TYR A 294 -7.17 17.83 8.61
N LEU A 295 -7.72 16.64 8.36
CA LEU A 295 -7.13 15.37 8.78
C LEU A 295 -6.06 14.85 7.82
N LEU A 296 -6.36 14.89 6.52
CA LEU A 296 -5.61 14.22 5.46
C LEU A 296 -4.83 15.19 4.56
N GLY A 297 -5.19 16.48 4.57
CA GLY A 297 -4.69 17.46 3.61
C GLY A 297 -5.40 17.40 2.25
N GLY A 298 -6.51 16.68 2.15
CA GLY A 298 -7.28 16.46 0.93
C GLY A 298 -8.29 15.34 1.10
N VAL A 299 -8.65 14.65 0.02
CA VAL A 299 -9.52 13.45 0.04
C VAL A 299 -8.83 12.26 -0.64
N MET A 300 -9.22 11.05 -0.24
CA MET A 300 -8.81 9.80 -0.89
C MET A 300 -10.04 8.93 -1.17
N GLY A 301 -9.91 7.90 -1.99
CA GLY A 301 -11.00 7.03 -2.43
C GLY A 301 -11.77 6.42 -1.27
N ASP A 302 -11.06 5.84 -0.30
CA ASP A 302 -11.68 5.16 0.83
C ASP A 302 -12.38 6.15 1.78
N TYR A 303 -11.85 7.37 1.95
CA TYR A 303 -12.53 8.46 2.66
C TYR A 303 -13.83 8.91 1.98
N ILE A 304 -13.82 8.99 0.64
CA ILE A 304 -15.03 9.28 -0.14
C ILE A 304 -16.04 8.14 0.06
N GLY A 305 -15.59 6.89 0.05
CA GLY A 305 -16.40 5.70 0.31
C GLY A 305 -17.10 5.75 1.68
N GLY A 306 -16.33 5.99 2.74
CA GLY A 306 -16.86 6.15 4.08
C GLY A 306 -17.85 7.32 4.20
N THR A 307 -17.58 8.44 3.53
CA THR A 307 -18.50 9.58 3.52
C THR A 307 -19.83 9.23 2.83
N ILE A 308 -19.81 8.42 1.78
CA ILE A 308 -21.05 7.93 1.13
C ILE A 308 -21.88 7.12 2.13
N CYS A 309 -21.28 6.16 2.83
CA CYS A 309 -21.99 5.36 3.85
C CYS A 309 -22.61 6.23 4.96
N VAL A 310 -21.85 7.17 5.51
CA VAL A 310 -22.37 8.11 6.52
C VAL A 310 -23.52 8.97 5.97
N THR A 311 -23.42 9.39 4.70
CA THR A 311 -24.48 10.17 4.05
C THR A 311 -25.75 9.36 3.81
N GLU A 312 -25.65 8.06 3.51
CA GLU A 312 -26.83 7.19 3.40
C GLU A 312 -27.63 7.16 4.71
N VAL A 313 -26.98 6.92 5.85
CA VAL A 313 -27.62 6.92 7.18
C VAL A 313 -28.18 8.30 7.54
N TYR A 314 -27.46 9.38 7.20
CA TYR A 314 -27.93 10.74 7.41
C TYR A 314 -29.21 11.05 6.62
N LEU A 315 -29.28 10.65 5.35
CA LEU A 315 -30.47 10.81 4.52
C LEU A 315 -31.65 9.99 5.04
N LEU A 316 -31.42 8.72 5.39
CA LEU A 316 -32.44 7.86 5.98
C LEU A 316 -32.99 8.44 7.28
N SER A 317 -32.13 9.04 8.10
CA SER A 317 -32.54 9.74 9.33
C SER A 317 -33.45 10.93 9.03
N ILE A 318 -33.12 11.74 8.02
CA ILE A 318 -33.97 12.87 7.61
C ILE A 318 -35.33 12.36 7.11
N ILE A 319 -35.35 11.31 6.27
CA ILE A 319 -36.59 10.74 5.73
C ILE A 319 -37.46 10.16 6.85
N ALA A 320 -36.87 9.42 7.80
CA ALA A 320 -37.56 8.90 8.97
C ALA A 320 -38.13 10.01 9.85
N LEU A 321 -37.36 11.06 10.11
CA LEU A 321 -37.83 12.24 10.85
C LEU A 321 -38.99 12.94 10.14
N MET A 322 -38.95 13.05 8.81
CA MET A 322 -40.03 13.66 8.04
C MET A 322 -41.31 12.83 8.10
N SER A 323 -41.19 11.50 8.02
CA SER A 323 -42.32 10.56 8.11
C SER A 323 -42.95 10.58 9.51
N LEU A 324 -42.12 10.51 10.56
CA LEU A 324 -42.58 10.59 11.96
C LEU A 324 -43.25 11.93 12.26
N CYS A 325 -42.65 13.05 11.83
CA CYS A 325 -43.26 14.37 12.01
C CYS A 325 -44.61 14.48 11.30
N GLN A 326 -44.79 13.87 10.13
CA GLN A 326 -46.05 13.90 9.40
C GLN A 326 -47.14 13.06 10.06
N GLU A 327 -46.82 11.83 10.51
CA GLU A 327 -47.74 11.01 11.31
C GLU A 327 -48.13 11.71 12.60
N HIS A 328 -47.17 12.35 13.28
CA HIS A 328 -47.45 13.09 14.51
C HIS A 328 -48.24 14.38 14.24
N ILE A 329 -48.00 15.12 13.15
CA ILE A 329 -48.85 16.27 12.77
C ILE A 329 -50.27 15.80 12.45
N LEU A 330 -50.45 14.66 11.78
CA LEU A 330 -51.76 14.06 11.51
C LEU A 330 -52.45 13.59 12.80
N LEU A 331 -51.72 12.97 13.72
CA LEU A 331 -52.24 12.52 15.03
C LEU A 331 -52.61 13.72 15.92
N VAL A 332 -51.74 14.73 15.99
CA VAL A 332 -51.98 15.97 16.74
C VAL A 332 -53.16 16.73 16.12
N SER A 333 -53.27 16.80 14.79
CA SER A 333 -54.38 17.49 14.13
C SER A 333 -55.70 16.72 14.23
N SER A 334 -55.71 15.38 14.20
CA SER A 334 -56.91 14.58 14.43
C SER A 334 -57.37 14.68 15.88
N GLN A 335 -56.43 14.60 16.84
CA GLN A 335 -56.73 14.82 18.26
C GLN A 335 -57.17 16.25 18.53
N PHE A 336 -56.61 17.24 17.84
CA PHE A 336 -57.03 18.65 17.92
C PHE A 336 -58.41 18.87 17.32
N LEU A 337 -58.77 18.20 16.22
CA LEU A 337 -60.11 18.21 15.64
C LEU A 337 -61.13 17.54 16.56
N ASP A 338 -60.80 16.42 17.20
CA ASP A 338 -61.65 15.78 18.21
C ASP A 338 -61.84 16.68 19.44
N ILE A 339 -60.77 17.36 19.87
CA ILE A 339 -60.84 18.37 20.93
C ILE A 339 -61.75 19.53 20.50
N CYS A 340 -61.62 20.05 19.28
CA CYS A 340 -62.48 21.11 18.74
C CYS A 340 -63.95 20.67 18.63
N ASN A 341 -64.23 19.44 18.19
CA ASN A 341 -65.59 18.89 18.13
C ASN A 341 -66.19 18.72 19.53
N THR A 342 -65.40 18.25 20.50
CA THR A 342 -65.80 18.17 21.92
C THR A 342 -66.02 19.57 22.51
N PHE A 343 -65.25 20.58 22.08
CA PHE A 343 -65.39 21.98 22.48
C PHE A 343 -66.66 22.63 21.91
N ILE A 344 -67.05 22.24 20.69
CA ILE A 344 -68.28 22.71 20.04
C ILE A 344 -69.52 22.10 20.73
N GLU A 345 -69.45 20.83 21.15
CA GLU A 345 -70.52 20.19 21.95
C GLU A 345 -70.58 20.70 23.40
N ALA A 346 -69.45 21.13 23.97
CA ALA A 346 -69.34 21.67 25.33
C ALA A 346 -69.41 23.21 25.39
N THR A 347 -70.37 23.82 24.69
CA THR A 347 -70.61 25.27 24.77
C THR A 347 -71.50 25.60 25.97
N ASN A 348 -70.91 25.70 27.17
CA ASN A 348 -71.47 26.49 28.28
C ASN A 348 -70.52 26.86 29.43
N ASP A 349 -69.23 26.50 29.41
CA ASP A 349 -68.30 26.98 30.45
C ASP A 349 -66.88 27.12 29.90
N THR A 350 -66.34 28.35 29.93
CA THR A 350 -65.15 28.79 29.17
C THR A 350 -63.84 28.71 29.95
N ALA A 351 -63.86 28.57 31.27
CA ALA A 351 -62.64 28.54 32.08
C ALA A 351 -62.04 27.13 32.24
N THR A 352 -62.90 26.12 32.34
CA THR A 352 -62.51 24.71 32.57
C THR A 352 -61.89 24.08 31.32
N THR A 353 -62.35 24.52 30.15
CA THR A 353 -61.95 24.05 28.83
C THR A 353 -60.54 24.50 28.43
N THR A 354 -60.10 25.70 28.81
CA THR A 354 -58.76 26.21 28.47
C THR A 354 -57.66 25.51 29.27
N ALA A 355 -57.92 25.21 30.55
CA ALA A 355 -56.97 24.49 31.40
C ALA A 355 -56.81 23.02 30.96
N GLN A 356 -57.89 22.37 30.52
CA GLN A 356 -57.83 21.01 29.97
C GLN A 356 -57.05 20.95 28.64
N ALA A 357 -57.26 21.92 27.74
CA ALA A 357 -56.52 21.99 26.47
C ALA A 357 -55.00 22.17 26.68
N VAL A 358 -54.59 23.03 27.62
CA VAL A 358 -53.17 23.25 27.95
C VAL A 358 -52.54 22.02 28.61
N THR A 359 -53.25 21.35 29.52
CA THR A 359 -52.78 20.14 30.21
C THR A 359 -52.64 18.95 29.26
N MET A 360 -53.53 18.85 28.26
CA MET A 360 -53.52 17.78 27.26
C MET A 360 -52.45 18.01 26.19
N ALA A 361 -52.24 19.27 25.76
CA ALA A 361 -51.14 19.65 24.86
C ALA A 361 -49.76 19.42 25.50
N SER A 362 -49.63 19.67 26.82
CA SER A 362 -48.40 19.38 27.56
C SER A 362 -48.20 17.88 27.79
N LYS A 363 -49.26 17.07 27.96
CA LYS A 363 -49.16 15.60 27.93
C LYS A 363 -48.66 15.06 26.59
N LEU A 364 -49.16 15.59 25.47
CA LEU A 364 -48.73 15.22 24.11
C LEU A 364 -47.24 15.47 23.85
N LEU A 365 -46.67 16.50 24.48
CA LEU A 365 -45.25 16.84 24.41
C LEU A 365 -44.38 16.02 25.38
N ILE A 366 -44.95 15.55 26.50
CA ILE A 366 -44.21 14.86 27.58
C ILE A 366 -44.25 13.33 27.43
N GLU A 367 -45.33 12.75 26.90
CA GLU A 367 -45.51 11.28 26.81
C GLU A 367 -44.95 10.66 25.52
N ASN A 368 -44.44 11.45 24.56
CA ASN A 368 -44.04 10.97 23.24
C ASN A 368 -42.52 10.65 23.18
N GLU A 369 -42.17 9.39 23.44
CA GLU A 369 -40.78 8.91 23.56
C GLU A 369 -39.91 9.25 22.33
N SER A 370 -40.48 9.28 21.12
CA SER A 370 -39.75 9.51 19.87
C SER A 370 -39.27 10.95 19.71
N ILE A 371 -40.12 11.95 20.00
CA ILE A 371 -39.73 13.37 19.98
C ILE A 371 -38.70 13.64 21.08
N PHE A 372 -38.90 13.03 22.24
CA PHE A 372 -37.97 13.14 23.36
C PHE A 372 -36.62 12.47 23.05
N ALA A 373 -36.59 11.37 22.28
CA ALA A 373 -35.37 10.72 21.82
C ALA A 373 -34.57 11.58 20.84
N VAL A 374 -35.24 12.24 19.87
CA VAL A 374 -34.60 13.17 18.93
C VAL A 374 -34.03 14.38 19.66
N VAL A 375 -34.79 14.96 20.59
CA VAL A 375 -34.32 16.08 21.42
C VAL A 375 -33.16 15.64 22.32
N LYS A 376 -33.20 14.45 22.94
CA LYS A 376 -32.09 13.89 23.71
C LYS A 376 -30.85 13.68 22.86
N PHE A 377 -30.98 13.12 21.67
CA PHE A 377 -29.88 12.88 20.75
C PHE A 377 -29.21 14.19 20.31
N LEU A 378 -30.01 15.18 19.90
CA LEU A 378 -29.52 16.52 19.55
C LEU A 378 -28.89 17.22 20.77
N THR A 379 -29.43 17.02 21.97
CA THR A 379 -28.87 17.55 23.22
C THR A 379 -27.53 16.90 23.52
N VAL A 380 -27.39 15.59 23.40
CA VAL A 380 -26.11 14.88 23.61
C VAL A 380 -25.07 15.30 22.58
N ILE A 381 -25.42 15.43 21.30
CA ILE A 381 -24.51 15.93 20.25
C ILE A 381 -24.07 17.36 20.56
N THR A 382 -25.01 18.23 20.90
CA THR A 382 -24.73 19.63 21.23
C THR A 382 -23.86 19.72 22.48
N PHE A 383 -24.17 18.95 23.52
CA PHE A 383 -23.39 18.91 24.76
C PHE A 383 -22.00 18.34 24.53
N THR A 384 -21.84 17.33 23.66
CA THR A 384 -20.53 16.77 23.28
C THR A 384 -19.71 17.78 22.46
N ALA A 385 -20.34 18.50 21.54
CA ALA A 385 -19.68 19.56 20.75
C ALA A 385 -19.29 20.77 21.62
N VAL A 386 -20.14 21.14 22.59
CA VAL A 386 -19.89 22.20 23.58
C VAL A 386 -18.83 21.76 24.60
N TYR A 387 -18.84 20.51 25.04
CA TYR A 387 -17.81 19.93 25.90
C TYR A 387 -16.45 19.93 25.19
N ARG A 388 -16.42 19.50 23.91
CA ARG A 388 -15.21 19.53 23.07
C ARG A 388 -14.62 20.93 22.92
N THR A 389 -15.47 21.96 22.83
CA THR A 389 -15.02 23.35 22.68
C THR A 389 -14.61 23.99 24.01
N ASN A 390 -15.18 23.58 25.15
CA ASN A 390 -14.94 24.23 26.45
C ASN A 390 -13.93 23.50 27.37
N VAL A 391 -13.73 22.19 27.22
CA VAL A 391 -12.83 21.41 28.10
C VAL A 391 -11.38 21.38 27.60
N GLY A 392 -11.12 21.95 26.42
CA GLY A 392 -9.75 22.17 25.93
C GLY A 392 -9.02 20.86 25.62
N TYR A 393 -9.28 20.27 24.46
CA TYR A 393 -8.24 19.45 23.83
C TYR A 393 -7.04 20.35 23.51
N PRO A 394 -5.79 19.84 23.58
CA PRO A 394 -4.65 20.60 23.07
C PRO A 394 -4.99 21.01 21.63
N PRO A 395 -4.71 22.25 21.22
CA PRO A 395 -4.95 22.67 19.85
C PRO A 395 -4.15 21.72 18.96
N LEU A 396 -4.83 20.87 18.19
CA LEU A 396 -4.24 20.19 17.05
C LEU A 396 -3.51 21.29 16.26
N PRO A 397 -2.18 21.14 16.08
CA PRO A 397 -1.30 22.27 15.84
C PRO A 397 -1.82 23.06 14.65
N LEU A 398 -2.17 24.32 14.89
CA LEU A 398 -2.35 25.30 13.82
C LEU A 398 -1.06 25.26 13.01
N ARG A 399 -1.10 24.61 11.84
CA ARG A 399 -0.03 24.65 10.87
C ARG A 399 0.14 26.12 10.49
N LYS A 400 1.14 26.78 11.07
CA LYS A 400 1.73 27.96 10.46
C LYS A 400 2.04 27.54 9.03
N THR A 401 1.44 28.21 8.07
CA THR A 401 1.98 28.31 6.73
C THR A 401 3.46 28.60 6.88
N VAL A 402 4.32 27.64 6.53
CA VAL A 402 5.76 27.83 6.50
C VAL A 402 6.03 28.74 5.29
N THR A 403 5.93 30.04 5.52
CA THR A 403 6.83 30.98 4.90
C THR A 403 8.14 30.96 5.69
N SER A 404 9.23 30.97 4.95
CA SER A 404 10.62 30.75 5.35
C SER A 404 11.11 31.39 6.67
N LYS A 405 12.08 30.70 7.28
CA LYS A 405 13.16 31.13 8.22
C LYS A 405 12.95 30.87 9.72
N GLY A 406 13.90 30.12 10.29
CA GLY A 406 14.50 30.38 11.61
C GLY A 406 14.20 29.41 12.75
N GLU A 407 15.28 28.80 13.29
CA GLU A 407 15.55 28.42 14.70
C GLU A 407 14.78 27.21 15.27
N MET A 408 15.43 26.06 15.52
CA MET A 408 16.29 25.67 16.67
C MET A 408 15.64 25.76 18.07
N ASP A 409 15.72 24.60 18.74
CA ASP A 409 15.74 24.33 20.18
C ASP A 409 14.48 23.95 21.00
N GLN A 410 14.63 22.74 21.59
CA GLN A 410 14.34 22.33 22.98
C GLN A 410 13.02 21.66 23.39
N LYS A 411 13.24 20.60 24.20
CA LYS A 411 12.43 19.98 25.27
C LYS A 411 11.49 18.81 24.94
N GLN A 412 12.10 17.63 24.96
CA GLN A 412 11.96 16.56 25.97
C GLN A 412 10.82 16.65 27.02
N THR A 413 10.30 15.46 27.31
CA THR A 413 9.78 14.89 28.59
C THR A 413 8.27 14.79 28.87
N SER A 414 7.92 13.54 29.20
CA SER A 414 6.84 13.02 30.09
C SER A 414 5.43 12.87 29.54
N LEU A 415 4.94 11.63 29.48
CA LEU A 415 3.99 11.10 30.47
C LEU A 415 3.67 9.62 30.21
N ASN A 416 3.90 8.84 31.26
CA ASN A 416 3.52 7.45 31.42
C ASN A 416 2.03 7.33 31.81
N GLU A 417 1.53 6.10 31.60
CA GLU A 417 0.64 5.34 32.49
C GLU A 417 -0.89 5.22 32.23
N SER A 418 -1.31 3.99 32.53
CA SER A 418 -2.67 3.43 32.63
C SER A 418 -3.27 2.96 31.29
N THR A 419 -3.78 1.74 31.13
CA THR A 419 -4.48 0.85 32.08
C THR A 419 -4.39 -0.61 31.62
N ALA A 420 -4.20 -1.51 32.56
CA ALA A 420 -4.37 -2.96 32.42
C ALA A 420 -5.77 -3.40 32.89
N ALA A 421 -6.08 -4.68 32.61
CA ALA A 421 -7.28 -5.47 32.91
C ALA A 421 -8.36 -5.40 31.80
N THR A 422 -8.88 -6.50 31.26
CA THR A 422 -9.45 -7.64 31.99
C THR A 422 -9.71 -8.80 31.02
N SER A 423 -9.34 -10.04 31.37
CA SER A 423 -10.26 -11.19 31.35
C SER A 423 -9.53 -12.50 31.70
N LYS A 424 -9.91 -13.04 32.87
CA LYS A 424 -9.71 -14.43 33.29
C LYS A 424 -10.89 -15.27 32.79
N SER A 425 -10.63 -16.49 32.34
CA SER A 425 -11.51 -17.68 32.35
C SER A 425 -10.87 -18.71 31.41
N LYS A 426 -10.53 -19.96 31.75
CA LYS A 426 -10.89 -20.88 32.84
C LYS A 426 -9.87 -22.03 32.83
N ASN A 427 -9.58 -22.55 34.03
CA ASN A 427 -9.05 -23.88 34.39
C ASN A 427 -9.63 -25.04 33.52
N GLU A 428 -9.05 -26.23 33.39
CA GLU A 428 -8.34 -27.09 34.37
C GLU A 428 -7.77 -28.35 33.66
N ASN A 429 -6.83 -29.04 34.35
CA ASN A 429 -6.34 -30.42 34.19
C ASN A 429 -5.08 -30.67 33.34
N ASN A 430 -3.90 -30.61 33.97
CA ASN A 430 -3.24 -31.81 34.52
C ASN A 430 -1.92 -31.44 35.21
N LYS A 431 -1.79 -31.82 36.49
CA LYS A 431 -0.52 -31.89 37.22
C LYS A 431 0.03 -33.30 37.06
N GLU A 432 1.26 -33.40 36.56
CA GLU A 432 2.35 -34.20 37.14
C GLU A 432 3.52 -34.26 36.15
N GLU A 433 4.49 -33.36 36.31
CA GLU A 433 5.92 -33.69 36.26
C GLU A 433 6.71 -32.50 36.83
N LYS A 434 7.32 -32.72 38.00
CA LYS A 434 8.44 -31.92 38.47
C LYS A 434 9.68 -32.53 37.81
N ASP A 435 10.47 -31.71 37.12
CA ASP A 435 11.92 -31.56 37.36
C ASP A 435 12.54 -30.65 36.27
N ASN A 436 13.35 -29.67 36.73
CA ASN A 436 14.23 -28.78 35.96
C ASN A 436 13.60 -27.77 34.97
N GLU A 437 13.11 -26.63 35.47
CA GLU A 437 12.98 -25.43 34.63
C GLU A 437 14.36 -24.74 34.54
N GLU A 438 15.14 -25.09 33.51
CA GLU A 438 16.27 -24.27 33.08
C GLU A 438 15.75 -22.95 32.51
N GLN A 439 16.39 -21.83 32.84
CA GLN A 439 15.99 -20.53 32.30
C GLN A 439 16.12 -20.55 30.75
N PRO A 440 15.17 -19.95 29.99
CA PRO A 440 15.19 -19.94 28.52
C PRO A 440 16.51 -19.45 27.89
N SER A 441 17.25 -18.62 28.62
CA SER A 441 18.60 -18.16 28.23
C SER A 441 19.64 -19.29 28.22
N ASN A 442 19.57 -20.23 29.17
CA ASN A 442 20.55 -21.31 29.30
C ASN A 442 20.36 -22.37 28.21
N GLU A 443 19.10 -22.67 27.86
CA GLU A 443 18.77 -23.57 26.75
C GLU A 443 19.23 -22.99 25.41
N LEU A 444 19.04 -21.68 25.20
CA LEU A 444 19.54 -21.01 24.00
C LEU A 444 21.07 -21.04 23.93
N GLU A 445 21.77 -20.73 25.03
CA GLU A 445 23.23 -20.78 25.06
C GLU A 445 23.76 -22.17 24.69
N ALA A 446 23.15 -23.23 25.23
CA ALA A 446 23.49 -24.61 24.90
C ALA A 446 23.25 -24.90 23.40
N ALA A 447 22.12 -24.48 22.84
CA ALA A 447 21.80 -24.67 21.42
C ALA A 447 22.77 -23.93 20.48
N LEU A 448 23.22 -22.73 20.86
CA LEU A 448 24.12 -21.91 20.04
C LEU A 448 25.53 -22.51 19.96
N ILE A 449 26.06 -23.04 21.07
CA ILE A 449 27.42 -23.60 21.13
C ILE A 449 27.50 -25.06 20.69
N ASP A 450 26.37 -25.78 20.62
CA ASP A 450 26.34 -27.18 20.20
C ASP A 450 26.83 -27.33 18.75
N PRO A 451 27.95 -28.06 18.51
CA PRO A 451 28.50 -28.26 17.18
C PRO A 451 27.61 -29.16 16.29
N GLN A 452 26.68 -29.92 16.88
CA GLN A 452 25.75 -30.77 16.13
C GLN A 452 24.58 -29.97 15.53
N GLN A 453 24.28 -28.79 16.09
CA GLN A 453 23.22 -27.93 15.55
C GLN A 453 23.69 -27.27 14.25
N ASN A 454 22.86 -27.34 13.22
CA ASN A 454 23.06 -26.57 12.00
C ASN A 454 22.54 -25.12 12.19
N PHE A 455 22.79 -24.27 11.18
CA PHE A 455 22.35 -22.87 11.21
C PHE A 455 20.84 -22.72 11.43
N THR A 456 20.01 -23.50 10.72
CA THR A 456 18.54 -23.41 10.80
C THR A 456 18.05 -23.73 12.20
N GLN A 457 18.59 -24.77 12.84
CA GLN A 457 18.23 -25.12 14.21
C GLN A 457 18.63 -24.03 15.22
N ARG A 458 19.83 -23.45 15.08
CA ARG A 458 20.24 -22.30 15.91
C ARG A 458 19.33 -21.10 15.68
N TYR A 459 19.01 -20.80 14.42
CA TYR A 459 18.11 -19.70 14.05
C TYR A 459 16.72 -19.89 14.68
N ASP A 460 16.14 -21.09 14.61
CA ASP A 460 14.83 -21.40 15.19
C ASP A 460 14.85 -21.31 16.73
N ALA A 461 15.92 -21.76 17.38
CA ALA A 461 16.11 -21.57 18.82
C ALA A 461 16.15 -20.09 19.21
N VAL A 462 16.85 -19.25 18.43
CA VAL A 462 16.88 -17.80 18.66
C VAL A 462 15.50 -17.19 18.46
N ARG A 463 14.73 -17.63 17.46
CA ARG A 463 13.35 -17.17 17.23
C ARG A 463 12.45 -17.46 18.42
N LEU A 464 12.51 -18.67 18.96
CA LEU A 464 11.76 -19.06 20.16
C LEU A 464 12.15 -18.20 21.37
N TYR A 465 13.44 -17.92 21.54
CA TYR A 465 13.89 -17.02 22.60
C TYR A 465 13.37 -15.58 22.40
N LEU A 466 13.45 -15.03 21.18
CA LEU A 466 12.93 -13.70 20.86
C LEU A 466 11.43 -13.57 21.13
N ASP A 467 10.66 -14.65 20.99
CA ASP A 467 9.22 -14.69 21.30
C ASP A 467 8.94 -14.65 22.81
N SER A 468 9.92 -15.03 23.64
CA SER A 468 9.83 -14.93 25.11
C SER A 468 10.16 -13.54 25.66
N LEU A 469 10.73 -12.65 24.84
CA LEU A 469 11.11 -11.30 25.26
C LEU A 469 9.88 -10.42 25.54
N ALA A 470 10.06 -9.38 26.34
CA ALA A 470 9.01 -8.46 26.80
C ALA A 470 8.46 -7.55 25.69
N LYS A 471 7.86 -8.18 24.67
CA LYS A 471 7.22 -7.57 23.50
C LYS A 471 6.11 -8.51 22.99
N PRO A 472 5.10 -8.02 22.24
CA PRO A 472 4.22 -8.91 21.50
C PRO A 472 5.02 -9.77 20.50
N VAL A 473 4.63 -11.04 20.33
CA VAL A 473 5.27 -11.96 19.38
C VAL A 473 5.27 -11.36 17.97
N GLY A 474 6.44 -11.38 17.32
CA GLY A 474 6.64 -10.82 15.97
C GLY A 474 6.58 -9.29 15.86
N SER A 475 6.43 -8.52 16.96
CA SER A 475 6.19 -7.07 16.87
C SER A 475 7.36 -6.25 16.32
N LEU A 476 8.58 -6.82 16.27
CA LEU A 476 9.75 -6.14 15.70
C LEU A 476 10.00 -6.51 14.22
N GLY A 477 9.13 -7.33 13.62
CA GLY A 477 9.13 -7.60 12.17
C GLY A 477 10.47 -8.17 11.65
N SER A 478 10.99 -7.62 10.55
CA SER A 478 12.25 -8.06 9.92
C SER A 478 13.47 -7.94 10.85
N MET A 479 13.42 -7.11 11.89
CA MET A 479 14.52 -6.99 12.85
C MET A 479 14.74 -8.29 13.62
N GLU A 480 13.68 -9.05 13.90
CA GLU A 480 13.79 -10.34 14.58
C GLU A 480 14.49 -11.39 13.69
N ASP A 481 14.33 -11.31 12.36
CA ASP A 481 15.08 -12.14 11.41
C ASP A 481 16.56 -11.81 11.43
N TRP A 482 16.89 -10.52 11.41
CA TRP A 482 18.26 -10.06 11.45
C TRP A 482 18.94 -10.45 12.76
N ALA A 483 18.26 -10.22 13.90
CA ALA A 483 18.73 -10.64 15.21
C ALA A 483 18.99 -12.15 15.22
N SER A 484 18.05 -12.95 14.72
CA SER A 484 18.19 -14.42 14.68
C SER A 484 19.37 -14.89 13.83
N ARG A 485 19.56 -14.31 12.63
CA ARG A 485 20.67 -14.64 11.74
C ARG A 485 22.01 -14.32 12.36
N ILE A 486 22.17 -13.09 12.87
CA ILE A 486 23.43 -12.62 13.45
C ILE A 486 23.79 -13.47 14.68
N THR A 487 22.81 -13.73 15.55
CA THR A 487 22.98 -14.54 16.77
C THR A 487 23.35 -15.99 16.44
N ALA A 488 22.65 -16.62 15.48
CA ALA A 488 22.93 -17.99 15.05
C ALA A 488 24.30 -18.14 14.38
N LEU A 489 24.76 -17.12 13.65
CA LEU A 489 26.08 -17.08 13.01
C LEU A 489 27.20 -16.87 14.01
N GLN A 490 27.05 -15.89 14.91
CA GLN A 490 28.05 -15.56 15.93
C GLN A 490 28.05 -16.52 17.12
N ARG A 491 27.02 -17.38 17.23
CA ARG A 491 26.88 -18.43 18.25
C ARG A 491 27.01 -17.89 19.68
N THR A 492 26.37 -16.76 19.92
CA THR A 492 26.39 -16.05 21.20
C THR A 492 25.06 -15.35 21.43
N THR A 493 24.57 -15.34 22.67
CA THR A 493 23.40 -14.57 23.10
C THR A 493 23.65 -13.06 23.12
N LYS A 494 24.91 -12.64 22.96
CA LYS A 494 25.33 -11.24 22.89
C LYS A 494 25.95 -10.94 21.52
N PRO A 495 25.17 -11.02 20.43
CA PRO A 495 25.66 -10.70 19.10
C PRO A 495 26.13 -9.25 19.03
N LYS A 496 27.08 -8.97 18.14
CA LYS A 496 27.65 -7.63 17.96
C LYS A 496 27.71 -7.24 16.48
N ALA A 497 27.56 -5.95 16.25
CA ALA A 497 27.75 -5.31 14.94
C ALA A 497 28.57 -4.01 15.09
N ASP A 498 29.47 -3.99 16.07
CA ASP A 498 30.27 -2.82 16.43
C ASP A 498 31.22 -2.47 15.27
N ASN A 499 32.01 -3.46 14.85
CA ASN A 499 32.96 -3.34 13.76
C ASN A 499 32.31 -3.80 12.45
N ALA A 500 32.04 -2.86 11.55
CA ALA A 500 31.56 -3.15 10.20
C ALA A 500 32.54 -2.64 9.15
N VAL A 501 32.68 -3.40 8.07
CA VAL A 501 33.49 -3.03 6.91
C VAL A 501 32.62 -2.88 5.67
N CYS A 502 32.95 -1.92 4.82
CA CYS A 502 32.34 -1.69 3.52
C CYS A 502 33.39 -1.84 2.42
N LEU A 503 33.18 -2.80 1.52
CA LEU A 503 34.00 -3.00 0.33
C LEU A 503 33.22 -2.57 -0.91
N ILE A 504 33.73 -1.57 -1.61
CA ILE A 504 33.19 -1.12 -2.90
C ILE A 504 34.08 -1.64 -4.00
N PHE A 505 33.53 -2.45 -4.91
CA PHE A 505 34.26 -2.90 -6.10
C PHE A 505 33.88 -2.03 -7.29
N ALA A 506 34.88 -1.61 -8.06
CA ALA A 506 34.68 -0.69 -9.17
C ALA A 506 35.17 -1.26 -10.50
N ALA A 507 34.32 -1.21 -11.52
CA ALA A 507 34.66 -1.59 -12.87
C ALA A 507 33.79 -0.91 -13.92
N ASP A 508 34.32 -0.76 -15.12
CA ASP A 508 33.62 -0.19 -16.26
C ASP A 508 33.14 -1.27 -17.24
N HIS A 509 31.98 -1.03 -17.84
CA HIS A 509 31.34 -2.02 -18.71
C HIS A 509 31.47 -1.66 -20.19
N GLY A 510 31.93 -2.61 -21.01
CA GLY A 510 32.09 -2.38 -22.45
C GLY A 510 30.79 -2.02 -23.16
N VAL A 511 29.64 -2.49 -22.65
CA VAL A 511 28.31 -2.13 -23.18
C VAL A 511 27.97 -0.64 -22.99
N ALA A 512 28.57 0.02 -22.00
CA ALA A 512 28.31 1.42 -21.70
C ALA A 512 29.16 2.41 -22.50
N LYS A 513 30.17 1.92 -23.24
CA LYS A 513 30.96 2.74 -24.16
C LYS A 513 30.06 3.41 -25.20
N ASP A 514 30.52 4.52 -25.75
CA ASP A 514 29.84 5.15 -26.88
C ASP A 514 29.78 4.17 -28.06
N GLU A 515 28.76 4.32 -28.91
CA GLU A 515 28.61 3.46 -30.09
C GLU A 515 29.81 3.60 -31.05
N SER A 516 30.40 4.79 -31.13
CA SER A 516 31.63 5.05 -31.89
C SER A 516 32.85 4.31 -31.33
N ASP A 517 32.88 4.06 -30.03
CA ASP A 517 33.91 3.28 -29.32
C ASP A 517 33.54 1.80 -29.18
N GLY A 518 32.50 1.37 -29.90
CA GLY A 518 32.08 -0.02 -30.00
C GLY A 518 31.18 -0.52 -28.86
N GLY A 519 30.68 0.37 -28.00
CA GLY A 519 29.67 0.05 -26.99
C GLY A 519 28.23 0.12 -27.51
N ALA A 520 27.28 0.29 -26.61
CA ALA A 520 25.85 0.44 -26.90
C ALA A 520 25.25 1.69 -26.23
N ASN A 521 26.08 2.53 -25.59
CA ASN A 521 25.69 3.74 -24.90
C ASN A 521 24.42 3.54 -24.03
N CYS A 522 24.53 2.63 -23.06
CA CYS A 522 23.42 2.16 -22.23
C CYS A 522 23.19 3.00 -20.95
N SER A 523 23.92 4.10 -20.79
CA SER A 523 23.88 4.97 -19.60
C SER A 523 23.76 6.42 -20.03
N ALA A 524 23.11 7.24 -19.19
CA ALA A 524 23.05 8.69 -19.38
C ALA A 524 24.38 9.39 -19.07
N TYR A 525 25.28 8.71 -18.36
CA TYR A 525 26.58 9.25 -17.95
C TYR A 525 27.71 8.62 -18.77
N PRO A 526 28.74 9.40 -19.14
CA PRO A 526 29.91 8.85 -19.82
C PRO A 526 30.71 7.95 -18.88
N GLN A 527 31.36 6.94 -19.43
CA GLN A 527 32.13 5.93 -18.68
C GLN A 527 33.21 6.54 -17.76
N ALA A 528 33.80 7.67 -18.16
CA ALA A 528 34.78 8.40 -17.34
C ALA A 528 34.27 8.85 -15.96
N VAL A 529 32.96 8.88 -15.74
CA VAL A 529 32.36 9.23 -14.44
C VAL A 529 32.73 8.23 -13.35
N SER A 530 32.86 6.93 -13.63
CA SER A 530 33.24 5.91 -12.63
C SER A 530 34.54 6.28 -11.92
N ARG A 531 35.54 6.75 -12.67
CA ARG A 531 36.82 7.20 -12.11
C ARG A 531 36.65 8.44 -11.21
N LYS A 532 35.80 9.39 -11.60
CA LYS A 532 35.51 10.59 -10.80
C LYS A 532 34.78 10.29 -9.50
N VAL A 533 33.92 9.28 -9.49
CA VAL A 533 33.30 8.77 -8.26
C VAL A 533 34.37 8.19 -7.34
N LEU A 534 35.30 7.39 -7.87
CA LEU A 534 36.41 6.84 -7.08
C LEU A 534 37.34 7.92 -6.53
N GLU A 535 37.65 8.96 -7.31
CA GLU A 535 38.37 10.14 -6.80
C GLU A 535 37.60 10.80 -5.64
N GLY A 536 36.27 10.90 -5.73
CA GLY A 536 35.43 11.42 -4.64
C GLY A 536 35.43 10.54 -3.38
N LEU A 537 35.46 9.21 -3.56
CA LEU A 537 35.54 8.24 -2.46
C LEU A 537 36.91 8.32 -1.76
N ASP A 538 38.01 8.43 -2.51
CA ASP A 538 39.37 8.56 -1.96
C ASP A 538 39.54 9.86 -1.16
N HIS A 539 38.93 10.96 -1.63
CA HIS A 539 38.92 12.23 -0.91
C HIS A 539 37.91 12.29 0.26
N GLY A 540 37.05 11.28 0.43
CA GLY A 540 36.07 11.25 1.51
C GLY A 540 34.86 12.18 1.31
N ILE A 541 34.52 12.53 0.07
CA ILE A 541 33.44 13.48 -0.28
C ILE A 541 32.29 12.85 -1.06
N ALA A 542 32.41 11.59 -1.49
CA ALA A 542 31.34 10.83 -2.15
C ALA A 542 30.36 10.23 -1.13
N GLY A 543 29.16 9.86 -1.58
CA GLY A 543 28.06 9.47 -0.69
C GLY A 543 28.41 8.32 0.24
N ALA A 544 29.05 7.26 -0.27
CA ALA A 544 29.46 6.15 0.58
C ALA A 544 30.49 6.56 1.63
N SER A 545 31.47 7.40 1.27
CA SER A 545 32.49 7.87 2.21
C SER A 545 31.94 8.78 3.31
N VAL A 546 30.90 9.57 3.00
CA VAL A 546 30.20 10.39 3.98
C VAL A 546 29.39 9.51 4.93
N LEU A 547 28.65 8.54 4.40
CA LEU A 547 27.81 7.65 5.21
C LEU A 547 28.62 6.64 6.03
N SER A 548 29.74 6.14 5.51
CA SER A 548 30.63 5.24 6.25
C SER A 548 31.24 5.96 7.45
N LYS A 549 31.72 7.19 7.27
CA LYS A 549 32.22 8.03 8.36
C LYS A 549 31.12 8.34 9.39
N CYS A 550 29.91 8.66 8.94
CA CYS A 550 28.78 8.97 9.83
C CYS A 550 28.38 7.77 10.70
N ASN A 551 28.50 6.55 10.15
CA ASN A 551 28.08 5.33 10.82
C ASN A 551 29.24 4.51 11.41
N ASP A 552 30.46 5.07 11.46
CA ASP A 552 31.66 4.37 11.96
C ASP A 552 31.86 3.01 11.28
N VAL A 553 31.92 3.03 9.95
CA VAL A 553 32.16 1.87 9.09
C VAL A 553 33.47 2.08 8.35
N SER A 554 34.37 1.10 8.43
CA SER A 554 35.64 1.16 7.71
C SER A 554 35.40 0.92 6.21
N LEU A 555 35.86 1.83 5.36
CA LEU A 555 35.61 1.82 3.92
C LEU A 555 36.88 1.47 3.14
N ARG A 556 36.76 0.53 2.20
CA ARG A 556 37.78 0.19 1.22
C ARG A 556 37.16 0.10 -0.17
N VAL A 557 37.87 0.63 -1.16
CA VAL A 557 37.41 0.68 -2.55
C VAL A 557 38.45 0.04 -3.45
N ILE A 558 38.03 -0.93 -4.24
CA ILE A 558 38.91 -1.76 -5.04
C ILE A 558 38.57 -1.58 -6.51
N ASP A 559 39.50 -0.99 -7.26
CA ASP A 559 39.44 -0.93 -8.71
C ASP A 559 39.81 -2.29 -9.30
N VAL A 560 38.80 -3.02 -9.76
CA VAL A 560 38.93 -4.34 -10.40
C VAL A 560 38.76 -4.26 -11.93
N GLY A 561 38.40 -3.10 -12.48
CA GLY A 561 38.19 -3.00 -13.91
C GLY A 561 37.82 -1.62 -14.46
N LEU A 562 38.28 -0.52 -13.88
CA LEU A 562 38.05 0.80 -14.49
C LEU A 562 38.74 0.93 -15.85
N ALA A 563 38.06 1.62 -16.77
CA ALA A 563 38.61 1.94 -18.08
C ALA A 563 39.82 2.87 -17.96
N ASP A 564 40.78 2.69 -18.89
CA ASP A 564 41.93 3.58 -18.99
C ASP A 564 41.47 4.96 -19.47
N GLY A 565 41.96 6.02 -18.83
CA GLY A 565 41.55 7.39 -19.10
C GLY A 565 42.74 8.33 -19.30
N ALA A 566 42.51 9.48 -19.94
CA ALA A 566 43.55 10.45 -20.28
C ALA A 566 44.22 11.13 -19.08
N CYS A 567 43.57 11.13 -17.90
CA CYS A 567 44.12 11.66 -16.65
C CYS A 567 44.41 10.52 -15.68
N HIS A 568 45.67 10.45 -15.24
CA HIS A 568 46.10 9.57 -14.16
C HIS A 568 45.86 10.27 -12.81
N TYR A 569 44.87 9.80 -12.06
CA TYR A 569 44.80 10.04 -10.63
C TYR A 569 45.53 8.89 -9.93
N GLU A 570 46.43 9.21 -9.03
CA GLU A 570 47.17 8.24 -8.24
C GLU A 570 46.43 8.03 -6.92
N TRP A 571 45.93 6.81 -6.71
CA TRP A 571 45.15 6.49 -5.51
C TRP A 571 46.00 6.69 -4.25
N SER A 572 45.38 7.18 -3.18
CA SER A 572 46.04 7.36 -1.88
C SER A 572 46.64 6.06 -1.34
N GLY A 573 46.07 4.91 -1.72
CA GLY A 573 46.41 3.59 -1.21
C GLY A 573 45.79 3.28 0.16
N ASN A 574 45.11 4.25 0.79
CA ASN A 574 44.49 4.08 2.11
C ASN A 574 43.03 3.64 2.00
N VAL A 575 42.26 4.30 1.11
CA VAL A 575 40.84 4.01 0.88
C VAL A 575 40.66 3.33 -0.46
N VAL A 576 41.24 3.89 -1.52
CA VAL A 576 41.18 3.33 -2.87
C VAL A 576 42.51 2.67 -3.22
N HIS A 577 42.46 1.47 -3.79
CA HIS A 577 43.59 0.84 -4.46
C HIS A 577 43.14 -0.02 -5.64
N SER A 578 44.07 -0.36 -6.53
CA SER A 578 43.79 -1.28 -7.64
C SER A 578 44.07 -2.72 -7.25
N SER A 579 43.17 -3.62 -7.62
CA SER A 579 43.37 -5.05 -7.44
C SER A 579 44.55 -5.56 -8.27
N ARG A 580 45.27 -6.55 -7.74
CA ARG A 580 46.26 -7.32 -8.51
C ARG A 580 45.68 -7.99 -9.76
N TYR A 581 44.37 -8.24 -9.76
CA TYR A 581 43.62 -8.89 -10.83
C TYR A 581 42.82 -7.92 -11.70
N LYS A 582 43.11 -6.61 -11.64
CA LYS A 582 42.39 -5.60 -12.40
C LYS A 582 42.33 -5.94 -13.90
N ILE A 583 41.12 -5.97 -14.45
CA ILE A 583 40.88 -6.04 -15.89
C ILE A 583 41.14 -4.66 -16.51
N ARG A 584 42.26 -4.51 -17.21
CA ARG A 584 42.61 -3.24 -17.87
C ARG A 584 41.61 -2.90 -18.98
N GLY A 585 41.10 -1.67 -18.97
CA GLY A 585 40.16 -1.17 -19.99
C GLY A 585 38.69 -1.56 -19.80
N GLY A 586 38.35 -2.21 -18.67
CA GLY A 586 37.00 -2.68 -18.36
C GLY A 586 36.58 -3.93 -19.12
N THR A 587 35.35 -4.38 -18.88
CA THR A 587 34.80 -5.56 -19.57
C THR A 587 34.54 -5.28 -21.06
N LYS A 588 34.42 -6.33 -21.87
CA LYS A 588 34.04 -6.22 -23.27
C LYS A 588 32.53 -5.94 -23.41
N ASN A 589 32.12 -5.43 -24.57
CA ASN A 589 30.70 -5.24 -24.88
C ASN A 589 30.04 -6.61 -25.10
N PHE A 590 29.18 -7.02 -24.18
CA PHE A 590 28.55 -8.34 -24.22
C PHE A 590 27.58 -8.55 -25.39
N CYS A 591 27.19 -7.48 -26.09
CA CYS A 591 26.38 -7.58 -27.31
C CYS A 591 27.19 -8.05 -28.53
N LYS A 592 28.53 -8.10 -28.42
CA LYS A 592 29.45 -8.47 -29.51
C LYS A 592 30.27 -9.73 -29.21
N GLY A 593 30.16 -10.29 -28.01
CA GLY A 593 30.92 -11.45 -27.52
C GLY A 593 30.85 -11.55 -26.01
N SER A 594 31.63 -12.41 -25.37
CA SER A 594 31.66 -12.52 -23.90
C SER A 594 32.25 -11.26 -23.24
N ALA A 595 31.64 -10.80 -22.16
CA ALA A 595 32.12 -9.68 -21.34
C ALA A 595 33.51 -9.93 -20.75
N MET A 596 33.75 -11.15 -20.28
CA MET A 596 34.98 -11.60 -19.63
C MET A 596 35.32 -13.04 -20.06
N THR A 597 36.60 -13.40 -20.02
CA THR A 597 37.03 -14.80 -20.14
C THR A 597 36.80 -15.56 -18.83
N GLU A 598 36.80 -16.90 -18.87
CA GLU A 598 36.69 -17.73 -17.66
C GLU A 598 37.80 -17.43 -16.64
N GLU A 599 39.04 -17.24 -17.11
CA GLU A 599 40.17 -16.82 -16.28
C GLU A 599 39.91 -15.46 -15.62
N GLN A 600 39.36 -14.50 -16.36
CA GLN A 600 39.02 -13.19 -15.81
C GLN A 600 37.93 -13.28 -14.74
N VAL A 601 36.89 -14.10 -14.96
CA VAL A 601 35.85 -14.35 -13.94
C VAL A 601 36.47 -14.96 -12.69
N GLY A 602 37.32 -15.98 -12.83
CA GLY A 602 38.03 -16.60 -11.72
C GLY A 602 38.90 -15.61 -10.95
N ASN A 603 39.65 -14.77 -11.66
CA ASN A 603 40.50 -13.74 -11.06
C ASN A 603 39.70 -12.65 -10.32
N CYS A 604 38.54 -12.24 -10.84
CA CYS A 604 37.65 -11.30 -10.14
C CYS A 604 37.06 -11.92 -8.87
N LEU A 605 36.61 -13.19 -8.92
CA LEU A 605 36.13 -13.91 -7.73
C LEU A 605 37.24 -14.01 -6.66
N LEU A 606 38.46 -14.33 -7.07
CA LEU A 606 39.62 -14.39 -6.18
C LEU A 606 39.95 -13.02 -5.58
N ALA A 607 39.90 -11.94 -6.38
CA ALA A 607 40.07 -10.58 -5.87
C ALA A 607 39.04 -10.26 -4.78
N GLY A 608 37.76 -10.57 -5.03
CA GLY A 608 36.68 -10.39 -4.08
C GLY A 608 36.93 -11.10 -2.75
N ARG A 609 37.30 -12.38 -2.82
CA ARG A 609 37.63 -13.19 -1.63
C ARG A 609 38.80 -12.63 -0.85
N GLU A 610 39.90 -12.32 -1.53
CA GLU A 610 41.13 -11.88 -0.88
C GLU A 610 40.99 -10.53 -0.19
N GLU A 611 40.37 -9.56 -0.86
CA GLU A 611 40.12 -8.23 -0.31
C GLU A 611 39.17 -8.29 0.87
N THR A 612 38.11 -9.09 0.76
CA THR A 612 37.12 -9.29 1.84
C THR A 612 37.77 -9.93 3.07
N ARG A 613 38.48 -11.05 2.87
CA ARG A 613 39.23 -11.72 3.92
C ARG A 613 40.22 -10.79 4.61
N GLY A 614 41.06 -10.12 3.82
CA GLY A 614 42.09 -9.23 4.34
C GLY A 614 41.48 -8.10 5.18
N PHE A 615 40.38 -7.51 4.73
CA PHE A 615 39.76 -6.40 5.44
C PHE A 615 39.00 -6.83 6.70
N ILE A 616 38.33 -7.99 6.65
CA ILE A 616 37.73 -8.60 7.84
C ILE A 616 38.78 -8.86 8.91
N ASP A 617 39.91 -9.47 8.52
CA ASP A 617 40.98 -9.85 9.46
C ASP A 617 41.67 -8.60 10.04
N GLU A 618 41.84 -7.54 9.23
CA GLU A 618 42.45 -6.27 9.66
C GLU A 618 41.59 -5.51 10.68
N VAL A 619 40.27 -5.44 10.45
CA VAL A 619 39.35 -4.65 11.29
C VAL A 619 38.73 -5.49 12.41
N GLY A 620 38.75 -6.81 12.30
CA GLY A 620 37.97 -7.70 13.15
C GLY A 620 36.47 -7.51 12.90
N ALA A 621 36.08 -7.49 11.62
CA ALA A 621 34.72 -7.15 11.21
C ALA A 621 33.70 -8.23 11.59
N SER A 622 32.57 -7.79 12.13
CA SER A 622 31.42 -8.62 12.52
C SER A 622 30.27 -8.57 11.52
N VAL A 623 30.31 -7.60 10.60
CA VAL A 623 29.35 -7.41 9.50
C VAL A 623 30.11 -6.86 8.30
N VAL A 624 29.77 -7.34 7.10
CA VAL A 624 30.32 -6.87 5.83
C VAL A 624 29.23 -6.20 5.00
N ILE A 625 29.58 -5.08 4.39
CA ILE A 625 28.76 -4.35 3.43
C ILE A 625 29.49 -4.40 2.08
N PHE A 626 28.75 -4.69 1.01
CA PHE A 626 29.26 -4.60 -0.35
C PHE A 626 28.60 -3.43 -1.09
N GLY A 627 29.41 -2.74 -1.88
CA GLY A 627 28.98 -1.70 -2.80
C GLY A 627 29.66 -1.84 -4.15
N GLU A 628 29.23 -0.98 -5.06
CA GLU A 628 29.66 -1.02 -6.45
C GLU A 628 29.79 0.38 -7.01
N VAL A 629 30.68 0.52 -7.99
CA VAL A 629 30.75 1.70 -8.88
C VAL A 629 31.00 1.19 -10.29
N GLY A 630 30.08 1.46 -11.22
CA GLY A 630 30.29 1.07 -12.60
C GLY A 630 29.25 1.62 -13.57
N ILE A 631 29.66 2.48 -14.49
CA ILE A 631 28.74 2.93 -15.54
C ILE A 631 28.35 1.75 -16.43
N GLY A 632 27.05 1.40 -16.41
CA GLY A 632 26.47 0.28 -17.16
C GLY A 632 26.08 -0.95 -16.34
N ASN A 633 26.37 -0.96 -15.04
CA ASN A 633 26.12 -2.13 -14.18
C ASN A 633 24.63 -2.45 -13.98
N THR A 634 23.71 -1.49 -14.06
CA THR A 634 22.26 -1.78 -14.00
C THR A 634 21.80 -2.58 -15.21
N THR A 635 22.25 -2.23 -16.42
CA THR A 635 21.99 -3.00 -17.65
C THR A 635 22.62 -4.39 -17.56
N THR A 636 23.85 -4.46 -17.06
CA THR A 636 24.59 -5.72 -16.83
C THR A 636 23.85 -6.61 -15.82
N SER A 637 23.34 -6.05 -14.73
CA SER A 637 22.60 -6.76 -13.69
C SER A 637 21.27 -7.32 -14.22
N SER A 638 20.52 -6.52 -14.99
CA SER A 638 19.31 -7.01 -15.67
C SER A 638 19.62 -8.11 -16.69
N ALA A 639 20.75 -8.02 -17.42
CA ALA A 639 21.19 -9.07 -18.34
C ALA A 639 21.57 -10.36 -17.61
N LEU A 640 22.24 -10.28 -16.46
CA LEU A 640 22.57 -11.43 -15.62
C LEU A 640 21.31 -12.13 -15.09
N ILE A 641 20.33 -11.37 -14.61
CA ILE A 641 19.06 -11.96 -14.14
C ILE A 641 18.32 -12.60 -15.31
N ALA A 642 18.25 -11.95 -16.48
CA ALA A 642 17.64 -12.52 -17.68
C ALA A 642 18.31 -13.85 -18.07
N ALA A 643 19.65 -13.86 -18.13
CA ALA A 643 20.43 -15.05 -18.48
C ALA A 643 20.16 -16.21 -17.53
N LEU A 644 20.12 -15.95 -16.22
CA LEU A 644 20.01 -17.00 -15.20
C LEU A 644 18.59 -17.52 -14.99
N THR A 645 17.60 -16.63 -15.02
CA THR A 645 16.20 -16.97 -14.73
C THR A 645 15.40 -17.29 -16.00
N GLY A 646 15.81 -16.74 -17.15
CA GLY A 646 15.03 -16.78 -18.39
C GLY A 646 13.88 -15.77 -18.43
N MET A 647 13.82 -14.83 -17.50
CA MET A 647 12.84 -13.75 -17.48
C MET A 647 13.07 -12.74 -18.62
N ASP A 648 11.97 -12.22 -19.16
CA ASP A 648 12.00 -11.22 -20.22
C ASP A 648 12.59 -9.88 -19.72
N ALA A 649 13.37 -9.22 -20.58
CA ALA A 649 14.06 -7.97 -20.26
C ALA A 649 13.10 -6.86 -19.77
N GLU A 650 11.88 -6.82 -20.30
CA GLU A 650 10.80 -5.89 -19.91
C GLU A 650 10.42 -5.98 -18.43
N SER A 651 10.46 -7.19 -17.87
CA SER A 651 10.14 -7.45 -16.47
C SER A 651 11.29 -7.06 -15.52
N LEU A 652 12.50 -6.89 -16.06
CA LEU A 652 13.73 -6.69 -15.30
C LEU A 652 14.23 -5.24 -15.33
N CYS A 653 13.87 -4.48 -16.36
CA CYS A 653 14.40 -3.13 -16.58
C CYS A 653 13.57 -2.06 -15.86
N GLY A 654 14.24 -1.26 -15.02
CA GLY A 654 13.77 0.06 -14.58
C GLY A 654 14.63 1.19 -15.17
N SER A 655 14.30 2.44 -14.81
CA SER A 655 15.01 3.64 -15.26
C SER A 655 16.41 3.83 -14.64
N GLY A 656 16.79 3.05 -13.63
CA GLY A 656 18.08 3.12 -12.95
C GLY A 656 18.41 4.54 -12.47
N ALA A 657 19.69 4.91 -12.61
CA ALA A 657 20.22 6.24 -12.29
C ALA A 657 19.63 7.38 -13.15
N SER A 658 18.85 7.08 -14.20
CA SER A 658 18.27 8.08 -15.12
C SER A 658 16.86 8.54 -14.77
N THR A 659 16.32 8.09 -13.63
CA THR A 659 15.04 8.58 -13.12
C THR A 659 15.21 10.04 -12.66
N THR A 660 14.53 11.00 -13.29
CA THR A 660 14.57 12.41 -12.88
C THR A 660 13.42 12.73 -11.92
N ARG A 661 13.35 13.95 -11.39
CA ARG A 661 12.15 14.43 -10.67
C ARG A 661 10.91 14.48 -11.58
N ASP A 662 11.11 14.44 -12.89
CA ASP A 662 10.07 14.47 -13.92
C ASP A 662 9.58 13.06 -14.33
N GLY A 663 10.08 12.00 -13.68
CA GLY A 663 9.62 10.62 -13.84
C GLY A 663 10.59 9.69 -14.58
N VAL A 664 10.04 8.61 -15.14
CA VAL A 664 10.77 7.54 -15.83
C VAL A 664 11.10 7.97 -17.26
N ASN A 665 12.38 8.02 -17.62
CA ASN A 665 12.80 8.21 -19.02
C ASN A 665 12.56 6.90 -19.81
N ARG A 666 11.45 6.85 -20.55
CA ARG A 666 11.02 5.66 -21.31
C ARG A 666 11.99 5.28 -22.43
N ASP A 667 12.73 6.23 -22.99
CA ASP A 667 13.67 5.97 -24.08
C ASP A 667 14.90 5.21 -23.57
N ILE A 668 15.42 5.60 -22.40
CA ILE A 668 16.55 4.89 -21.76
C ILE A 668 16.14 3.47 -21.35
N VAL A 669 14.93 3.29 -20.82
CA VAL A 669 14.40 1.96 -20.47
C VAL A 669 14.25 1.09 -21.72
N SER A 670 13.67 1.65 -22.79
CA SER A 670 13.49 0.93 -24.06
C SER A 670 14.83 0.54 -24.69
N LYS A 671 15.84 1.41 -24.62
CA LYS A 671 17.21 1.12 -25.05
C LYS A 671 17.86 0.01 -24.20
N LYS A 672 17.68 0.04 -22.88
CA LYS A 672 18.16 -1.03 -21.98
C LYS A 672 17.54 -2.38 -22.35
N ILE A 673 16.23 -2.42 -22.58
CA ILE A 673 15.50 -3.63 -22.99
C ILE A 673 16.05 -4.16 -24.32
N SER A 674 16.24 -3.31 -25.33
CA SER A 674 16.76 -3.74 -26.63
C SER A 674 18.18 -4.29 -26.56
N ILE A 675 19.05 -3.66 -25.76
CA ILE A 675 20.42 -4.13 -25.50
C ILE A 675 20.40 -5.53 -24.89
N ILE A 676 19.57 -5.76 -23.86
CA ILE A 676 19.49 -7.06 -23.19
C ILE A 676 18.93 -8.12 -24.14
N LYS A 677 17.87 -7.80 -24.90
CA LYS A 677 17.34 -8.73 -25.92
C LYS A 677 18.38 -9.12 -26.95
N ASN A 678 19.15 -8.16 -27.46
CA ASN A 678 20.21 -8.43 -28.42
C ASN A 678 21.30 -9.31 -27.80
N ALA A 679 21.67 -9.07 -26.54
CA ALA A 679 22.62 -9.92 -25.82
C ALA A 679 22.09 -11.35 -25.64
N MET A 680 20.83 -11.52 -25.23
CA MET A 680 20.22 -12.84 -25.04
C MET A 680 20.03 -13.61 -26.35
N GLN A 681 19.94 -12.93 -27.50
CA GLN A 681 19.96 -13.57 -28.82
C GLN A 681 21.37 -13.97 -29.27
N HIS A 682 22.39 -13.24 -28.82
CA HIS A 682 23.78 -13.50 -29.20
C HIS A 682 24.39 -14.68 -28.45
N HIS A 683 24.08 -14.83 -27.16
CA HIS A 683 24.60 -15.91 -26.32
C HIS A 683 23.65 -17.11 -26.34
N ASP A 684 24.19 -18.33 -26.47
CA ASP A 684 23.39 -19.54 -26.44
C ASP A 684 22.77 -19.74 -25.04
N PRO A 685 21.43 -19.73 -24.88
CA PRO A 685 20.77 -19.92 -23.59
C PRO A 685 21.19 -21.23 -22.90
N SER A 686 21.50 -22.28 -23.66
CA SER A 686 21.93 -23.58 -23.10
C SER A 686 23.30 -23.49 -22.39
N SER A 687 24.11 -22.50 -22.78
CA SER A 687 25.46 -22.27 -22.25
C SER A 687 25.47 -21.42 -20.97
N ILE A 688 24.42 -20.63 -20.71
CA ILE A 688 24.39 -19.64 -19.60
C ILE A 688 23.22 -19.81 -18.62
N LYS A 689 22.08 -20.41 -19.02
CA LYS A 689 20.90 -20.52 -18.15
C LYS A 689 21.17 -21.43 -16.95
N GLY A 690 20.91 -20.91 -15.74
CA GLY A 690 21.19 -21.58 -14.47
C GLY A 690 22.68 -21.89 -14.24
N LYS A 691 23.58 -21.24 -14.99
CA LYS A 691 25.03 -21.48 -14.96
C LYS A 691 25.76 -20.20 -14.52
N PRO A 692 25.90 -19.95 -13.21
CA PRO A 692 26.29 -18.64 -12.66
C PRO A 692 27.65 -18.13 -13.17
N LEU A 693 28.66 -19.00 -13.25
CA LEU A 693 30.00 -18.62 -13.70
C LEU A 693 30.03 -18.30 -15.21
N GLN A 694 29.31 -19.09 -16.01
CA GLN A 694 29.20 -18.87 -17.45
C GLN A 694 28.41 -17.58 -17.76
N ALA A 695 27.34 -17.31 -17.00
CA ALA A 695 26.58 -16.07 -17.14
C ALA A 695 27.42 -14.83 -16.78
N LEU A 696 28.24 -14.90 -15.71
CA LEU A 696 29.19 -13.84 -15.36
C LEU A 696 30.18 -13.57 -16.50
N GLY A 697 30.73 -14.62 -17.12
CA GLY A 697 31.63 -14.48 -18.26
C GLY A 697 30.94 -13.89 -19.50
N ALA A 698 29.71 -14.32 -19.78
CA ALA A 698 28.96 -13.91 -20.96
C ALA A 698 28.51 -12.45 -20.90
N VAL A 699 27.80 -12.07 -19.83
CA VAL A 699 27.07 -10.78 -19.73
C VAL A 699 27.32 -10.02 -18.43
N GLY A 700 28.29 -10.44 -17.62
CA GLY A 700 28.55 -9.87 -16.29
C GLY A 700 29.50 -8.66 -16.25
N GLY A 701 29.75 -8.21 -15.02
CA GLY A 701 30.70 -7.15 -14.67
C GLY A 701 31.81 -7.66 -13.76
N ALA A 702 33.01 -7.07 -13.84
CA ALA A 702 34.15 -7.47 -13.03
C ALA A 702 33.93 -7.17 -11.54
N GLU A 703 33.25 -6.06 -11.24
CA GLU A 703 32.82 -5.66 -9.91
C GLU A 703 31.74 -6.60 -9.35
N ILE A 704 30.77 -7.02 -10.17
CA ILE A 704 29.76 -8.01 -9.74
C ILE A 704 30.44 -9.35 -9.42
N ALA A 705 31.36 -9.81 -10.27
CA ALA A 705 32.12 -11.03 -10.01
C ALA A 705 32.97 -10.93 -8.72
N ALA A 706 33.60 -9.77 -8.46
CA ALA A 706 34.32 -9.55 -7.21
C ALA A 706 33.39 -9.53 -5.98
N ILE A 707 32.21 -8.91 -6.08
CA ILE A 707 31.21 -8.94 -5.00
C ILE A 707 30.76 -10.39 -4.72
N VAL A 708 30.51 -11.20 -5.76
CA VAL A 708 30.19 -12.64 -5.59
C VAL A 708 31.29 -13.35 -4.80
N GLY A 709 32.57 -13.12 -5.15
CA GLY A 709 33.70 -13.69 -4.43
C GLY A 709 33.75 -13.25 -2.97
N GLY A 710 33.52 -11.98 -2.69
CA GLY A 710 33.47 -11.44 -1.33
C GLY A 710 32.31 -12.03 -0.50
N ILE A 711 31.12 -12.18 -1.09
CA ILE A 711 29.96 -12.79 -0.42
C ILE A 711 30.24 -14.26 -0.06
N LEU A 712 30.88 -15.01 -0.97
CA LEU A 712 31.26 -16.41 -0.69
C LEU A 712 32.27 -16.49 0.47
N GLU A 713 33.26 -15.59 0.51
CA GLU A 713 34.21 -15.53 1.63
C GLU A 713 33.53 -15.16 2.96
N ALA A 714 32.63 -14.16 2.96
CA ALA A 714 31.88 -13.78 4.15
C ALA A 714 30.98 -14.93 4.65
N SER A 715 30.31 -15.62 3.71
CA SER A 715 29.51 -16.82 4.00
C SER A 715 30.35 -17.92 4.64
N GLU A 716 31.50 -18.29 4.07
CA GLU A 716 32.38 -19.33 4.63
C GLU A 716 32.90 -19.01 6.05
N ARG A 717 32.95 -17.74 6.39
CA ARG A 717 33.37 -17.24 7.71
C ARG A 717 32.21 -17.03 8.68
N ASP A 718 30.98 -17.37 8.30
CA ASP A 718 29.76 -17.10 9.05
C ASP A 718 29.60 -15.61 9.41
N ILE A 719 30.00 -14.69 8.51
CA ILE A 719 29.88 -13.25 8.73
C ILE A 719 28.65 -12.71 7.98
N PRO A 720 27.70 -12.03 8.68
CA PRO A 720 26.56 -11.37 8.07
C PRO A 720 26.95 -10.37 6.97
N VAL A 721 26.19 -10.39 5.88
CA VAL A 721 26.32 -9.49 4.74
C VAL A 721 25.09 -8.57 4.68
N LEU A 722 25.31 -7.28 4.88
CA LEU A 722 24.29 -6.25 4.71
C LEU A 722 24.26 -5.82 3.24
N VAL A 723 23.21 -6.25 2.55
CA VAL A 723 23.03 -6.14 1.10
C VAL A 723 22.40 -4.80 0.74
N ASP A 724 23.06 -4.03 -0.13
CA ASP A 724 22.57 -2.74 -0.62
C ASP A 724 21.44 -2.89 -1.67
N GLY A 725 21.54 -2.21 -2.82
CA GLY A 725 20.50 -2.15 -3.83
C GLY A 725 20.57 -3.26 -4.87
N PHE A 726 20.06 -2.94 -6.05
CA PHE A 726 19.83 -3.89 -7.15
C PHE A 726 21.07 -4.66 -7.61
N ILE A 727 22.21 -3.98 -7.79
CA ILE A 727 23.43 -4.61 -8.32
C ILE A 727 24.00 -5.62 -7.30
N VAL A 728 24.10 -5.22 -6.03
CA VAL A 728 24.58 -6.11 -4.95
C VAL A 728 23.60 -7.26 -4.74
N THR A 729 22.28 -7.02 -4.81
CA THR A 729 21.27 -8.08 -4.78
C THR A 729 21.45 -9.08 -5.93
N THR A 730 21.84 -8.61 -7.12
CA THR A 730 22.13 -9.49 -8.27
C THR A 730 23.37 -10.36 -8.00
N ALA A 731 24.43 -9.77 -7.44
CA ALA A 731 25.62 -10.53 -7.03
C ALA A 731 25.27 -11.58 -5.95
N VAL A 732 24.43 -11.23 -4.98
CA VAL A 732 23.93 -12.17 -3.95
C VAL A 732 23.17 -13.33 -4.60
N MET A 733 22.25 -13.06 -5.54
CA MET A 733 21.52 -14.12 -6.25
C MET A 733 22.48 -15.11 -6.94
N ILE A 734 23.54 -14.60 -7.58
CA ILE A 734 24.56 -15.42 -8.22
C ILE A 734 25.34 -16.23 -7.17
N ALA A 735 25.74 -15.61 -6.06
CA ALA A 735 26.42 -16.30 -4.97
C ALA A 735 25.55 -17.43 -4.37
N CYS A 736 24.25 -17.20 -4.18
CA CYS A 736 23.32 -18.24 -3.72
C CYS A 736 23.14 -19.39 -4.72
N GLN A 737 23.24 -19.14 -6.03
CA GLN A 737 23.22 -20.20 -7.04
C GLN A 737 24.51 -21.02 -7.05
N ILE A 738 25.65 -20.41 -6.70
CA ILE A 738 26.94 -21.11 -6.56
C ILE A 738 26.94 -21.93 -5.27
N ASP A 739 26.52 -21.33 -4.16
CA ASP A 739 26.42 -21.94 -2.86
C ASP A 739 25.14 -21.48 -2.14
N PRO A 740 24.11 -22.35 -2.03
CA PRO A 740 22.87 -22.03 -1.35
C PRO A 740 23.05 -21.61 0.11
N SER A 741 24.14 -22.05 0.75
CA SER A 741 24.46 -21.73 2.14
C SER A 741 24.58 -20.22 2.37
N VAL A 742 24.92 -19.44 1.34
CA VAL A 742 24.97 -17.97 1.37
C VAL A 742 23.68 -17.35 1.87
N CYS A 743 22.52 -17.98 1.65
CA CYS A 743 21.23 -17.46 2.11
C CYS A 743 21.18 -17.20 3.62
N ARG A 744 22.03 -17.87 4.42
CA ARG A 744 22.06 -17.70 5.88
C ARG A 744 22.60 -16.34 6.33
N VAL A 745 23.54 -15.76 5.58
CA VAL A 745 24.25 -14.53 5.99
C VAL A 745 23.58 -13.23 5.54
N LEU A 746 22.47 -13.29 4.80
CA LEU A 746 21.92 -12.12 4.10
C LEU A 746 21.01 -11.26 4.98
N LEU A 747 21.29 -9.95 5.00
CA LEU A 747 20.45 -8.90 5.58
C LEU A 747 20.15 -7.85 4.50
N PHE A 748 18.92 -7.77 3.99
CA PHE A 748 18.59 -6.85 2.88
C PHE A 748 18.31 -5.42 3.35
N ALA A 749 19.14 -4.45 2.97
CA ALA A 749 19.01 -3.08 3.45
C ALA A 749 17.93 -2.28 2.73
N THR A 750 17.97 -2.19 1.39
CA THR A 750 17.17 -1.21 0.64
C THR A 750 16.36 -1.83 -0.50
N GLN A 751 15.12 -1.40 -0.61
CA GLN A 751 14.25 -1.65 -1.75
C GLN A 751 14.59 -0.66 -2.86
N SER A 752 15.19 -1.20 -3.93
CA SER A 752 15.50 -0.50 -5.17
C SER A 752 14.26 -0.24 -5.99
N THR A 753 14.32 0.81 -6.81
CA THR A 753 13.31 1.10 -7.83
C THR A 753 13.47 0.23 -9.09
N GLU A 754 14.57 -0.53 -9.21
CA GLU A 754 14.77 -1.46 -10.33
C GLU A 754 13.92 -2.73 -10.16
N LYS A 755 13.04 -2.98 -11.13
CA LYS A 755 12.12 -4.14 -11.14
C LYS A 755 12.85 -5.47 -10.97
N GLY A 756 14.02 -5.62 -11.57
CA GLY A 756 14.83 -6.84 -11.48
C GLY A 756 15.21 -7.23 -10.05
N GLN A 757 15.25 -6.29 -9.08
CA GLN A 757 15.55 -6.65 -7.70
C GLN A 757 14.50 -7.59 -7.11
N ILE A 758 13.22 -7.41 -7.49
CA ILE A 758 12.12 -8.25 -7.02
C ILE A 758 12.32 -9.70 -7.48
N VAL A 759 12.68 -9.89 -8.75
CA VAL A 759 12.97 -11.22 -9.33
C VAL A 759 14.17 -11.87 -8.65
N ALA A 760 15.24 -11.10 -8.39
CA ALA A 760 16.40 -11.61 -7.69
C ALA A 760 16.08 -12.04 -6.25
N LEU A 761 15.32 -11.22 -5.50
CA LEU A 761 14.87 -11.55 -4.13
C LEU A 761 13.99 -12.81 -4.10
N GLN A 762 13.07 -12.95 -5.06
CA GLN A 762 12.24 -14.14 -5.19
C GLN A 762 13.10 -15.39 -5.44
N THR A 763 14.03 -15.31 -6.38
CA THR A 763 14.95 -16.41 -6.70
C THR A 763 15.78 -16.82 -5.47
N ILE A 764 16.27 -15.85 -4.69
CA ILE A 764 17.00 -16.11 -3.44
C ILE A 764 16.10 -16.81 -2.41
N GLY A 765 14.84 -16.39 -2.26
CA GLY A 765 13.88 -17.04 -1.37
C GLY A 765 13.57 -18.48 -1.77
N GLU A 766 13.47 -18.76 -3.08
CA GLU A 766 13.27 -20.11 -3.63
C GLU A 766 14.50 -21.00 -3.37
N ILE A 767 15.71 -20.47 -3.56
CA ILE A 767 16.96 -21.19 -3.24
C ILE A 767 17.03 -21.50 -1.74
N ALA A 768 16.73 -20.53 -0.87
CA ALA A 768 16.73 -20.74 0.57
C ALA A 768 15.73 -21.85 0.98
N THR A 769 14.49 -21.74 0.52
CA THR A 769 13.40 -22.68 0.83
C THR A 769 13.72 -24.09 0.35
N SER A 770 14.20 -24.24 -0.89
CA SER A 770 14.56 -25.55 -1.45
C SER A 770 15.75 -26.23 -0.75
N ASN A 771 16.54 -25.48 0.01
CA ASN A 771 17.70 -25.97 0.76
C ASN A 771 17.47 -26.00 2.28
N ASN A 772 16.23 -25.85 2.76
CA ASN A 772 15.87 -25.81 4.20
C ASN A 772 16.63 -24.74 5.00
N ILE A 773 16.89 -23.59 4.37
CA ILE A 773 17.46 -22.41 5.01
C ILE A 773 16.32 -21.40 5.16
N PRO A 774 16.14 -20.75 6.33
CA PRO A 774 15.17 -19.69 6.50
C PRO A 774 15.31 -18.64 5.39
N ALA A 775 14.21 -18.30 4.72
CA ALA A 775 14.23 -17.28 3.68
C ALA A 775 14.55 -15.90 4.30
N PRO A 776 15.47 -15.11 3.72
CA PRO A 776 15.76 -13.77 4.22
C PRO A 776 14.55 -12.84 4.16
N SER A 777 14.41 -11.96 5.15
CA SER A 777 13.36 -10.94 5.15
C SER A 777 13.50 -9.97 3.99
N LYS A 778 12.38 -9.33 3.62
CA LYS A 778 12.34 -8.25 2.64
C LYS A 778 13.25 -7.08 3.06
N PRO A 779 13.69 -6.24 2.10
CA PRO A 779 14.52 -5.09 2.41
C PRO A 779 13.92 -4.17 3.48
N ALA A 780 14.74 -3.68 4.40
CA ALA A 780 14.28 -2.89 5.55
C ALA A 780 13.89 -1.44 5.20
N LEU A 781 14.55 -0.82 4.23
CA LEU A 781 14.36 0.58 3.85
C LEU A 781 13.63 0.69 2.49
N SER A 782 12.55 1.47 2.46
CA SER A 782 11.86 1.87 1.22
C SER A 782 11.95 3.39 1.03
N MET A 783 13.17 3.87 0.75
CA MET A 783 13.49 5.30 0.66
C MET A 783 13.67 5.81 -0.78
N ASN A 784 13.32 5.00 -1.79
CA ASN A 784 13.57 5.31 -3.21
C ASN A 784 15.05 5.64 -3.51
N LEU A 785 15.98 5.01 -2.77
CA LEU A 785 17.42 5.16 -2.98
C LEU A 785 17.83 4.48 -4.29
N ARG A 786 18.63 5.19 -5.08
CA ARG A 786 19.09 4.74 -6.42
C ARG A 786 20.49 5.20 -6.77
N MET A 787 21.28 5.55 -5.75
CA MET A 787 22.64 6.04 -5.91
C MET A 787 23.65 4.91 -6.13
N GLY A 788 23.47 3.78 -5.44
CA GLY A 788 24.47 2.71 -5.40
C GLY A 788 25.54 2.99 -4.35
N GLU A 789 26.77 2.51 -4.58
CA GLU A 789 27.94 2.74 -3.72
C GLU A 789 27.79 2.20 -2.28
N ALA A 790 26.88 1.25 -2.04
CA ALA A 790 26.50 0.79 -0.68
C ALA A 790 25.75 1.82 0.18
N THR A 791 25.26 2.92 -0.39
CA THR A 791 24.65 4.00 0.40
C THR A 791 23.42 3.59 1.21
N GLY A 792 22.57 2.70 0.68
CA GLY A 792 21.42 2.17 1.41
C GLY A 792 21.81 1.23 2.54
N ALA A 793 22.78 0.34 2.31
CA ALA A 793 23.35 -0.51 3.34
C ALA A 793 24.04 0.30 4.45
N LEU A 794 24.84 1.30 4.10
CA LEU A 794 25.48 2.19 5.07
C LEU A 794 24.45 3.00 5.88
N ALA A 795 23.30 3.36 5.31
CA ALA A 795 22.21 3.99 6.07
C ALA A 795 21.50 2.99 7.02
N ALA A 796 21.44 1.71 6.66
CA ALA A 796 20.76 0.66 7.41
C ALA A 796 21.61 -0.01 8.51
N ILE A 797 22.92 0.24 8.59
CA ILE A 797 23.79 -0.43 9.58
C ILE A 797 23.38 -0.17 11.03
N SER A 798 22.78 0.99 11.31
CA SER A 798 22.20 1.30 12.62
C SER A 798 21.08 0.32 13.01
N LEU A 799 20.31 -0.20 12.04
CA LEU A 799 19.26 -1.19 12.28
C LEU A 799 19.85 -2.58 12.60
N VAL A 800 21.00 -2.92 12.02
CA VAL A 800 21.74 -4.16 12.35
C VAL A 800 22.25 -4.10 13.80
N ARG A 801 22.79 -2.96 14.21
CA ARG A 801 23.21 -2.71 15.60
C ARG A 801 22.01 -2.78 16.56
N SER A 802 20.87 -2.20 16.18
CA SER A 802 19.63 -2.34 16.95
C SER A 802 19.15 -3.79 17.07
N ALA A 803 19.26 -4.60 16.01
CA ALA A 803 18.91 -6.02 16.07
C ALA A 803 19.80 -6.79 17.08
N CYS A 804 21.09 -6.45 17.15
CA CYS A 804 22.01 -7.01 18.14
C CYS A 804 21.66 -6.56 19.57
N ALA A 805 21.30 -5.29 19.76
CA ALA A 805 20.89 -4.74 21.05
C ALA A 805 19.56 -5.36 21.55
N VAL A 806 18.59 -5.58 20.66
CA VAL A 806 17.35 -6.29 21.00
C VAL A 806 17.64 -7.68 21.55
N MET A 807 18.53 -8.42 20.91
CA MET A 807 18.92 -9.75 21.38
C MET A 807 19.62 -9.70 22.75
N SER A 808 20.48 -8.70 22.95
CA SER A 808 21.38 -8.64 24.12
C SER A 808 20.74 -8.02 25.36
N ASP A 809 19.86 -7.03 25.18
CA ASP A 809 19.46 -6.09 26.25
C ASP A 809 17.96 -6.09 26.55
N LEU A 810 17.11 -6.59 25.64
CA LEU A 810 15.68 -6.64 25.89
C LEU A 810 15.37 -7.78 26.88
N ALA A 811 14.74 -7.44 28.00
CA ALA A 811 14.43 -8.40 29.05
C ALA A 811 13.37 -9.43 28.63
N ALA A 812 13.42 -10.62 29.23
CA ALA A 812 12.35 -11.61 29.10
C ALA A 812 11.06 -11.07 29.72
N LEU A 813 9.90 -11.48 29.17
CA LEU A 813 8.60 -11.04 29.68
C LEU A 813 8.39 -11.42 31.15
N THR A 814 8.89 -12.59 31.56
CA THR A 814 8.85 -13.09 32.94
C THR A 814 9.59 -12.18 33.91
N ASP A 815 10.75 -11.68 33.51
CA ASP A 815 11.60 -10.79 34.33
C ASP A 815 10.92 -9.44 34.54
N VAL A 816 10.28 -8.90 33.49
CA VAL A 816 9.56 -7.61 33.56
C VAL A 816 8.30 -7.70 34.41
N LEU A 817 7.55 -8.81 34.31
CA LEU A 817 6.30 -8.98 35.06
C LEU A 817 6.52 -9.39 36.53
N GLY A 818 7.77 -9.65 36.95
CA GLY A 818 8.09 -10.04 38.33
C GLY A 818 7.39 -11.33 38.77
N LEU A 819 7.04 -12.19 37.81
CA LEU A 819 6.36 -13.45 38.08
C LEU A 819 7.41 -14.47 38.53
N GLU A 820 7.60 -14.60 39.84
CA GLU A 820 8.09 -15.85 40.40
C GLU A 820 7.11 -16.94 39.97
N MET A 821 7.55 -17.85 39.10
CA MET A 821 6.80 -19.04 38.70
C MET A 821 6.54 -19.91 39.93
N LYS A 822 5.50 -19.60 40.70
CA LYS A 822 4.84 -20.59 41.54
C LYS A 822 3.85 -21.32 40.64
N SER A 823 4.28 -22.53 40.26
CA SER A 823 3.46 -23.57 39.63
C SER A 823 1.97 -23.44 39.97
N CYS A 824 1.14 -23.18 38.98
CA CYS A 824 -0.31 -23.36 39.08
C CYS A 824 -0.74 -24.49 38.16
#